data_AF-A0A1L9SRG6-F1
#
_entry.id   AF-A0A1L9SRG6-F1
#
_cell.length_a   1.000
_cell.length_b   1.000
_cell.length_c   1.000
_cell.angle_alpha   90.00
_cell.angle_beta   90.00
_cell.angle_gamma   90.00
#
_symmetry.space_group_name_H-M   'P 1'
#
loop_
_entity.id
_entity.type
_entity.pdbx_description
1 polymer ?
#
loop_
_entity_poly.entity_id
_entity_poly.type
_entity_poly.pdbx_seq_one_letter_code
_entity_poly.pdbx_strand_id
1 'polypeptide(L)'
;MRTNLSRFTVAFSDLAWESVLGEDTLVPLFPRARQVGRYLETYAERYVPAESIRLGHRVVNTVRDDQGSIRWTVTFVHDGEETSEQFDHLIVSAGFFSRPHIPDIPGLDGLTDRIVHSSALHSVNSLFPPGGTRGKLVVIGGSMSGVEVASTLALHLSSVRLAPGSSEKNVWEDCEIHHVCSKPFWSIPTYVPHRSSPSDPDTVSFQPLDLAMYDLARRPGSIKYSVGTVSTQQAVVVNTYFEDLLGPDQLIGKEQRQEQDIALPWVTVSNDYSEFTRAGTISVTLGRVTAVQSTSPEQPARLLIQQTNQSQQHTVLDDVAAIVLATGYTPAASLSVLPPDVLHTLEYQASNTFCPIILDRGGVFRTEIPDLGFIGFYRGPYWGAMEMQARTIARAWVGHEDSTTSDNIVLDYSQEEEGHERNTLRHLRNHARRSQFPMGDYVGFMESFADRLGMHREEISSDGSGPVIPARYYDVHRDERERERETTMSSLRSTLFPDSNHTIAVATAIFRALHGKWMGYSHQDGSHGRVVTFYPRYPTSPYYEKEYLCEECGKQPDNPIATSSSSISTVWRLADGSRRDPLIGVWGVGKNRAADTFLYGVRIMDIQVSGSEGCLLIRARSDSHVYGSYTFTLRGVSIVAWEVTTSEYSRKFTRTRK
;
A
#
# COMPACT_ATOMS: atom_id res chain seq x y z
N MET A 1 -10.48 1.53 -5.23
CA MET A 1 -9.39 1.42 -4.24
C MET A 1 -9.64 0.23 -3.31
N ARG A 2 -8.58 -0.52 -2.99
CA ARG A 2 -8.54 -1.58 -1.98
C ARG A 2 -7.61 -1.16 -0.85
N THR A 3 -7.71 -1.80 0.30
CA THR A 3 -6.69 -1.70 1.34
C THR A 3 -5.35 -2.21 0.82
N ASN A 4 -4.26 -1.62 1.29
CA ASN A 4 -2.89 -2.06 1.02
C ASN A 4 -2.36 -3.07 2.03
N LEU A 5 -3.04 -3.22 3.18
CA LEU A 5 -2.83 -4.27 4.16
C LEU A 5 -4.00 -5.25 4.13
N SER A 6 -3.76 -6.48 4.59
CA SER A 6 -4.78 -7.50 4.67
C SER A 6 -5.85 -7.12 5.70
N ARG A 7 -7.03 -7.71 5.54
CA ARG A 7 -8.16 -7.59 6.46
C ARG A 7 -7.82 -7.94 7.91
N PHE A 8 -6.76 -8.72 8.16
CA PHE A 8 -6.35 -9.08 9.51
C PHE A 8 -5.70 -7.92 10.27
N THR A 9 -4.96 -7.05 9.59
CA THR A 9 -4.41 -5.82 10.20
C THR A 9 -5.38 -4.65 10.09
N VAL A 10 -6.28 -4.66 9.10
CA VAL A 10 -7.39 -3.70 8.94
C VAL A 10 -8.65 -4.23 9.61
N ALA A 11 -8.58 -4.47 10.92
CA ALA A 11 -9.70 -4.91 11.75
C ALA A 11 -9.50 -4.41 13.19
N PHE A 12 -10.59 -4.31 13.94
CA PHE A 12 -10.53 -4.25 15.40
C PHE A 12 -10.38 -5.66 15.98
N SER A 13 -9.84 -5.76 17.19
CA SER A 13 -9.56 -7.05 17.83
C SER A 13 -10.81 -7.92 18.03
N ASP A 14 -12.00 -7.30 18.08
CA ASP A 14 -13.26 -7.90 18.50
C ASP A 14 -14.39 -7.85 17.45
N LEU A 15 -14.06 -7.70 16.16
CA LEU A 15 -15.03 -7.85 15.06
C LEU A 15 -14.42 -8.54 13.85
N ALA A 16 -14.91 -9.75 13.54
CA ALA A 16 -14.49 -10.49 12.37
C ALA A 16 -15.08 -9.91 11.08
N TRP A 17 -14.31 -9.92 9.99
CA TRP A 17 -14.80 -9.51 8.67
C TRP A 17 -15.88 -10.45 8.13
N GLU A 18 -15.81 -11.72 8.49
CA GLU A 18 -16.78 -12.77 8.22
C GLU A 18 -18.17 -12.39 8.74
N SER A 19 -18.24 -11.87 9.98
CA SER A 19 -19.48 -11.42 10.61
C SER A 19 -20.11 -10.21 9.90
N VAL A 20 -19.29 -9.40 9.21
CA VAL A 20 -19.75 -8.19 8.50
C VAL A 20 -20.24 -8.50 7.08
N LEU A 21 -19.53 -9.37 6.35
CA LEU A 21 -19.83 -9.67 4.94
C LEU A 21 -20.69 -10.94 4.75
N GLY A 22 -20.90 -11.71 5.82
CA GLY A 22 -21.71 -12.93 5.85
C GLY A 22 -20.89 -14.19 5.54
N GLU A 23 -21.27 -15.31 6.17
CA GLU A 23 -20.58 -16.61 6.07
C GLU A 23 -20.60 -17.20 4.64
N ASP A 24 -21.63 -16.89 3.84
CA ASP A 24 -21.75 -17.36 2.45
C ASP A 24 -20.95 -16.51 1.43
N THR A 25 -20.31 -15.43 1.87
CA THR A 25 -19.54 -14.53 1.02
C THR A 25 -18.05 -14.77 1.19
N LEU A 26 -17.32 -14.94 0.10
CA LEU A 26 -15.86 -14.92 0.15
C LEU A 26 -15.37 -13.54 0.63
N VAL A 27 -14.80 -13.51 1.84
CA VAL A 27 -14.20 -12.29 2.40
C VAL A 27 -12.89 -11.99 1.65
N PRO A 28 -12.79 -10.86 0.92
CA PRO A 28 -11.58 -10.54 0.21
C PRO A 28 -10.46 -10.22 1.19
N LEU A 29 -9.28 -10.79 0.95
CA LEU A 29 -8.11 -10.53 1.79
C LEU A 29 -7.74 -9.04 1.85
N PHE A 30 -7.94 -8.30 0.76
CA PHE A 30 -7.77 -6.84 0.69
C PHE A 30 -9.12 -6.17 0.40
N PRO A 31 -9.88 -5.79 1.44
CA PRO A 31 -11.21 -5.19 1.29
C PRO A 31 -11.22 -3.92 0.43
N ARG A 32 -12.33 -3.69 -0.27
CA ARG A 32 -12.56 -2.43 -1.00
C ARG A 32 -13.02 -1.33 -0.04
N ALA A 33 -12.81 -0.07 -0.40
CA ALA A 33 -13.22 1.07 0.43
C ALA A 33 -14.69 1.01 0.91
N ARG A 34 -15.62 0.57 0.04
CA ARG A 34 -17.03 0.36 0.42
C ARG A 34 -17.24 -0.71 1.51
N GLN A 35 -16.42 -1.77 1.49
CA GLN A 35 -16.48 -2.85 2.48
C GLN A 35 -15.89 -2.40 3.82
N VAL A 36 -14.84 -1.58 3.78
CA VAL A 36 -14.32 -0.88 4.97
C VAL A 36 -15.38 0.03 5.57
N GLY A 37 -16.10 0.80 4.76
CA GLY A 37 -17.22 1.61 5.22
C GLY A 37 -18.28 0.78 5.93
N ARG A 38 -18.68 -0.36 5.33
CA ARG A 38 -19.63 -1.29 5.96
C ARG A 38 -19.12 -1.87 7.27
N TYR A 39 -17.83 -2.24 7.34
CA TYR A 39 -17.22 -2.74 8.58
C TYR A 39 -17.28 -1.70 9.70
N LEU A 40 -16.92 -0.44 9.41
CA LEU A 40 -16.98 0.64 10.40
C LEU A 40 -18.40 0.96 10.84
N GLU A 41 -19.37 0.93 9.91
CA GLU A 41 -20.79 1.09 10.20
C GLU A 41 -21.28 -0.02 11.14
N THR A 42 -21.00 -1.29 10.82
CA THR A 42 -21.36 -2.42 11.67
C THR A 42 -20.68 -2.37 13.04
N TYR A 43 -19.42 -1.91 13.11
CA TYR A 43 -18.74 -1.71 14.39
C TYR A 43 -19.44 -0.65 15.24
N ALA A 44 -19.80 0.50 14.64
CA ALA A 44 -20.52 1.57 15.33
C ALA A 44 -21.91 1.09 15.81
N GLU A 45 -22.68 0.43 14.94
CA GLU A 45 -24.00 -0.12 15.27
C GLU A 45 -23.96 -1.10 16.45
N ARG A 46 -22.88 -1.89 16.54
CA ARG A 46 -22.75 -2.95 17.56
C ARG A 46 -22.17 -2.47 18.88
N TYR A 47 -21.24 -1.51 18.85
CA TYR A 47 -20.39 -1.20 20.00
C TYR A 47 -20.42 0.25 20.45
N VAL A 48 -20.98 1.17 19.67
CA VAL A 48 -20.99 2.60 20.01
C VAL A 48 -22.43 3.03 20.31
N PRO A 49 -22.73 3.50 21.53
CA PRO A 49 -24.05 4.07 21.83
C PRO A 49 -24.35 5.22 20.87
N ALA A 50 -25.54 5.24 20.28
CA ALA A 50 -25.90 6.20 19.23
C ALA A 50 -25.76 7.66 19.71
N GLU A 51 -26.03 7.92 20.99
CA GLU A 51 -25.88 9.20 21.66
C GLU A 51 -24.43 9.70 21.78
N SER A 52 -23.44 8.81 21.60
CA SER A 52 -22.02 9.16 21.68
C SER A 52 -21.50 9.86 20.43
N ILE A 53 -22.23 9.81 19.30
CA ILE A 53 -21.81 10.40 18.03
C ILE A 53 -22.83 11.47 17.61
N ARG A 54 -22.40 12.73 17.56
CA ARG A 54 -23.20 13.84 17.01
C ARG A 54 -22.69 14.25 15.63
N LEU A 55 -23.37 13.79 14.58
CA LEU A 55 -23.04 14.15 13.19
C LEU A 55 -23.48 15.58 12.85
N GLY A 56 -22.86 16.20 11.85
CA GLY A 56 -23.18 17.59 11.47
C GLY A 56 -22.73 18.65 12.47
N HIS A 57 -21.90 18.27 13.45
CA HIS A 57 -21.35 19.14 14.49
C HIS A 57 -19.86 19.36 14.21
N ARG A 58 -19.50 20.47 13.57
CA ARG A 58 -18.11 20.78 13.25
C ARG A 58 -17.47 21.55 14.39
N VAL A 59 -16.54 20.92 15.11
CA VAL A 59 -15.71 21.62 16.11
C VAL A 59 -14.89 22.72 15.43
N VAL A 60 -14.94 23.94 15.98
CA VAL A 60 -14.26 25.12 15.43
C VAL A 60 -13.22 25.70 16.38
N ASN A 61 -13.38 25.51 17.68
CA ASN A 61 -12.48 26.05 18.69
C ASN A 61 -12.55 25.26 19.99
N THR A 62 -11.44 25.20 20.73
CA THR A 62 -11.41 24.72 22.11
C THR A 62 -10.65 25.69 23.02
N VAL A 63 -11.08 25.79 24.27
CA VAL A 63 -10.42 26.56 25.32
C VAL A 63 -10.19 25.64 26.51
N ARG A 64 -8.97 25.63 27.01
CA ARG A 64 -8.59 24.89 28.22
C ARG A 64 -8.53 25.87 29.39
N ASP A 65 -9.36 25.66 30.40
CA ASP A 65 -9.28 26.36 31.67
C ASP A 65 -8.56 25.46 32.69
N ASP A 66 -7.47 25.97 33.25
CA ASP A 66 -6.68 25.31 34.29
C ASP A 66 -6.73 26.04 35.64
N GLN A 67 -7.56 27.08 35.77
CA GLN A 67 -7.77 27.81 37.02
C GLN A 67 -8.80 27.09 37.91
N GLY A 68 -8.38 25.98 38.52
CA GLY A 68 -9.21 25.20 39.44
C GLY A 68 -9.37 23.76 38.97
N SER A 69 -10.60 23.31 38.72
CA SER A 69 -10.84 22.04 38.04
C SER A 69 -10.55 22.20 36.55
N ILE A 70 -9.68 21.37 35.98
CA ILE A 70 -9.36 21.43 34.55
C ILE A 70 -10.63 21.18 33.74
N ARG A 71 -10.95 22.07 32.80
CA ARG A 71 -12.14 21.98 31.94
C ARG A 71 -11.82 22.41 30.51
N TRP A 72 -12.39 21.71 29.55
CA TRP A 72 -12.37 22.05 28.14
C TRP A 72 -13.71 22.63 27.72
N THR A 73 -13.73 23.88 27.26
CA THR A 73 -14.88 24.42 26.52
C THR A 73 -14.69 24.13 25.05
N VAL A 74 -15.57 23.34 24.45
CA VAL A 74 -15.55 22.96 23.04
C VAL A 74 -16.65 23.70 22.31
N THR A 75 -16.27 24.48 21.32
CA THR A 75 -17.18 25.23 20.47
C THR A 75 -17.35 24.53 19.13
N PHE A 76 -18.59 24.28 18.73
CA PHE A 76 -18.92 23.62 17.48
C PHE A 76 -20.08 24.30 16.75
N VAL A 77 -20.07 24.17 15.43
CA VAL A 77 -21.11 24.68 14.53
C VAL A 77 -22.02 23.54 14.12
N HIS A 78 -23.32 23.72 14.31
CA HIS A 78 -24.38 22.82 13.86
C HIS A 78 -25.50 23.66 13.23
N ASP A 79 -25.93 23.30 12.02
CA ASP A 79 -26.95 24.05 11.25
C ASP A 79 -26.67 25.55 11.09
N GLY A 80 -25.37 25.92 11.08
CA GLY A 80 -24.92 27.31 10.95
C GLY A 80 -24.88 28.08 12.27
N GLU A 81 -25.34 27.49 13.38
CA GLU A 81 -25.30 28.06 14.72
C GLU A 81 -24.09 27.57 15.51
N GLU A 82 -23.44 28.50 16.21
CA GLU A 82 -22.30 28.21 17.07
C GLU A 82 -22.77 27.96 18.50
N THR A 83 -22.40 26.82 19.06
CA THR A 83 -22.73 26.42 20.43
C THR A 83 -21.47 25.93 21.14
N SER A 84 -21.47 25.98 22.48
CA SER A 84 -20.34 25.56 23.29
C SER A 84 -20.78 24.68 24.45
N GLU A 85 -19.99 23.66 24.75
CA GLU A 85 -20.21 22.70 25.84
C GLU A 85 -18.90 22.44 26.59
N GLN A 86 -18.99 22.06 27.86
CA GLN A 86 -17.84 21.80 28.71
C GLN A 86 -17.59 20.31 28.92
N PHE A 87 -16.34 19.90 28.90
CA PHE A 87 -15.87 18.53 29.07
C PHE A 87 -14.66 18.47 30.01
N ASP A 88 -14.46 17.35 30.68
CA ASP A 88 -13.31 17.15 31.58
C ASP A 88 -12.04 16.77 30.80
N HIS A 89 -12.21 16.07 29.67
CA HIS A 89 -11.12 15.60 28.83
C HIS A 89 -11.40 15.86 27.35
N LEU A 90 -10.33 15.98 26.56
CA LEU A 90 -10.40 16.14 25.12
C LEU A 90 -9.61 15.04 24.41
N ILE A 91 -10.25 14.31 23.50
CA ILE A 91 -9.57 13.37 22.58
C ILE A 91 -9.57 13.97 21.18
N VAL A 92 -8.38 14.13 20.59
CA VAL A 92 -8.23 14.51 19.18
C VAL A 92 -8.11 13.24 18.34
N SER A 93 -9.19 12.90 17.63
CA SER A 93 -9.30 11.73 16.74
C SER A 93 -9.53 12.08 15.26
N ALA A 94 -9.38 13.36 14.88
CA ALA A 94 -9.55 13.84 13.49
C ALA A 94 -8.46 13.35 12.51
N GLY A 95 -7.42 12.66 13.02
CA GLY A 95 -6.39 12.03 12.22
C GLY A 95 -5.39 12.98 11.56
N PHE A 96 -4.42 12.40 10.84
CA PHE A 96 -3.32 13.13 10.21
C PHE A 96 -3.62 13.67 8.80
N PHE A 97 -4.52 13.00 8.08
CA PHE A 97 -4.75 13.22 6.64
C PHE A 97 -5.94 14.15 6.38
N SER A 98 -6.01 15.31 7.05
CA SER A 98 -7.21 16.15 7.04
C SER A 98 -7.31 17.11 5.85
N ARG A 99 -6.23 17.84 5.50
CA ARG A 99 -6.25 18.79 4.37
C ARG A 99 -5.20 18.45 3.30
N PRO A 100 -5.58 18.33 2.01
CA PRO A 100 -4.63 18.16 0.91
C PRO A 100 -3.47 19.16 0.98
N HIS A 101 -2.24 18.67 0.82
CA HIS A 101 -1.06 19.52 0.82
C HIS A 101 -0.71 19.92 -0.60
N ILE A 102 -0.97 21.18 -0.96
CA ILE A 102 -0.52 21.77 -2.22
C ILE A 102 0.80 22.49 -1.94
N PRO A 103 1.93 22.07 -2.54
CA PRO A 103 3.21 22.72 -2.33
C PRO A 103 3.24 24.08 -3.04
N ASP A 104 3.93 25.05 -2.43
CA ASP A 104 4.24 26.34 -3.05
C ASP A 104 5.37 26.14 -4.08
N ILE A 105 4.98 25.88 -5.34
CA ILE A 105 5.90 25.73 -6.47
C ILE A 105 5.67 26.94 -7.40
N PRO A 106 6.71 27.76 -7.65
CA PRO A 106 6.60 28.91 -8.55
C PRO A 106 5.98 28.52 -9.91
N GLY A 107 4.92 29.25 -10.30
CA GLY A 107 4.20 29.06 -11.57
C GLY A 107 3.12 27.97 -11.57
N LEU A 108 2.99 27.19 -10.48
CA LEU A 108 1.99 26.13 -10.37
C LEU A 108 0.55 26.68 -10.43
N ASP A 109 0.27 27.81 -9.77
CA ASP A 109 -1.05 28.44 -9.75
C ASP A 109 -1.55 28.82 -11.15
N GLY A 110 -0.64 29.09 -12.10
CA GLY A 110 -0.97 29.41 -13.49
C GLY A 110 -1.57 28.25 -14.30
N LEU A 111 -1.66 27.04 -13.72
CA LEU A 111 -2.21 25.83 -14.36
C LEU A 111 -3.39 25.23 -13.58
N THR A 112 -4.17 26.05 -12.85
CA THR A 112 -5.19 25.55 -11.90
C THR A 112 -6.15 24.51 -12.53
N ASP A 113 -6.58 24.72 -13.78
CA ASP A 113 -7.52 23.82 -14.49
C ASP A 113 -6.90 22.48 -14.95
N ARG A 114 -5.58 22.31 -14.78
CA ARG A 114 -4.79 21.16 -15.24
C ARG A 114 -4.06 20.46 -14.10
N ILE A 115 -4.34 20.89 -12.88
CA ILE A 115 -3.79 20.34 -11.66
C ILE A 115 -4.91 19.72 -10.85
N VAL A 116 -4.71 18.50 -10.39
CA VAL A 116 -5.59 17.87 -9.42
C VAL A 116 -4.77 17.26 -8.30
N HIS A 117 -5.19 17.46 -7.06
CA HIS A 117 -4.64 16.69 -5.95
C HIS A 117 -5.18 15.26 -5.99
N SER A 118 -4.38 14.27 -5.60
CA SER A 118 -4.79 12.85 -5.66
C SER A 118 -6.09 12.55 -4.90
N SER A 119 -6.44 13.35 -3.89
CA SER A 119 -7.70 13.26 -3.13
C SER A 119 -8.95 13.57 -3.96
N ALA A 120 -8.83 14.37 -5.01
CA ALA A 120 -9.92 14.79 -5.88
C ALA A 120 -9.94 14.02 -7.22
N LEU A 121 -8.98 13.10 -7.43
CA LEU A 121 -8.93 12.26 -8.63
C LEU A 121 -9.87 11.06 -8.48
N HIS A 122 -11.12 11.23 -8.92
CA HIS A 122 -12.13 10.16 -8.89
C HIS A 122 -12.18 9.35 -10.19
N SER A 123 -11.80 9.96 -11.31
CA SER A 123 -11.76 9.32 -12.63
C SER A 123 -10.60 9.87 -13.44
N VAL A 124 -9.93 9.02 -14.23
CA VAL A 124 -8.85 9.47 -15.12
C VAL A 124 -9.37 10.50 -16.14
N ASN A 125 -10.63 10.37 -16.55
CA ASN A 125 -11.28 11.31 -17.47
C ASN A 125 -11.41 12.74 -16.90
N SER A 126 -11.35 12.93 -15.58
CA SER A 126 -11.40 14.28 -14.99
C SER A 126 -10.09 15.06 -15.19
N LEU A 127 -9.00 14.39 -15.61
CA LEU A 127 -7.73 15.06 -15.94
C LEU A 127 -7.77 15.78 -17.29
N PHE A 128 -8.72 15.41 -18.15
CA PHE A 128 -8.88 15.98 -19.48
C PHE A 128 -10.31 16.42 -19.72
N PRO A 129 -10.66 17.69 -19.43
CA PRO A 129 -11.89 18.24 -19.96
C PRO A 129 -11.88 18.18 -21.50
N PRO A 130 -13.05 18.03 -22.16
CA PRO A 130 -13.12 18.00 -23.63
C PRO A 130 -12.44 19.23 -24.26
N GLY A 131 -11.46 19.01 -25.14
CA GLY A 131 -10.66 20.07 -25.77
C GLY A 131 -9.30 20.37 -25.12
N GLY A 132 -8.91 19.63 -24.07
CA GLY A 132 -7.65 19.82 -23.35
C GLY A 132 -6.37 19.50 -24.16
N THR A 133 -5.25 20.08 -23.72
CA THR A 133 -3.92 19.97 -24.32
C THR A 133 -3.34 18.55 -24.21
N ARG A 134 -2.91 17.94 -25.33
CA ARG A 134 -2.26 16.61 -25.35
C ARG A 134 -0.83 16.67 -24.82
N GLY A 135 -0.32 15.55 -24.30
CA GLY A 135 1.08 15.42 -23.87
C GLY A 135 1.29 14.55 -22.62
N LYS A 136 2.25 14.93 -21.80
CA LYS A 136 2.72 14.16 -20.64
C LYS A 136 1.82 14.37 -19.42
N LEU A 137 1.41 13.28 -18.79
CA LEU A 137 0.72 13.27 -17.50
C LEU A 137 1.71 13.05 -16.40
N VAL A 138 1.88 14.09 -15.58
CA VAL A 138 2.91 14.10 -14.55
C VAL A 138 2.29 13.84 -13.18
N VAL A 139 2.74 12.78 -12.52
CA VAL A 139 2.44 12.54 -11.11
C VAL A 139 3.60 13.07 -10.26
N ILE A 140 3.32 13.90 -9.26
CA ILE A 140 4.33 14.44 -8.34
C ILE A 140 4.12 13.83 -6.95
N GLY A 141 5.09 13.03 -6.48
CA GLY A 141 5.11 12.47 -5.12
C GLY A 141 5.35 10.96 -5.08
N GLY A 142 6.51 10.53 -4.59
CA GLY A 142 6.94 9.12 -4.61
C GLY A 142 6.47 8.25 -3.44
N SER A 143 5.25 8.44 -2.93
CA SER A 143 4.66 7.60 -1.86
C SER A 143 3.44 6.83 -2.38
N MET A 144 2.68 6.17 -1.49
CA MET A 144 1.55 5.27 -1.81
C MET A 144 0.61 5.83 -2.89
N SER A 145 0.08 7.05 -2.70
CA SER A 145 -0.86 7.64 -3.65
C SER A 145 -0.24 7.91 -5.02
N GLY A 146 1.02 8.37 -5.10
CA GLY A 146 1.64 8.66 -6.40
C GLY A 146 1.88 7.39 -7.21
N VAL A 147 2.31 6.31 -6.54
CA VAL A 147 2.47 4.98 -7.14
C VAL A 147 1.13 4.42 -7.63
N GLU A 148 0.06 4.52 -6.83
CA GLU A 148 -1.28 4.05 -7.21
C GLU A 148 -1.86 4.86 -8.38
N VAL A 149 -1.76 6.20 -8.33
CA VAL A 149 -2.20 7.09 -9.40
C VAL A 149 -1.45 6.78 -10.69
N ALA A 150 -0.11 6.73 -10.67
CA ALA A 150 0.69 6.45 -11.86
C ALA A 150 0.33 5.09 -12.49
N SER A 151 0.13 4.06 -11.66
CA SER A 151 -0.32 2.73 -12.11
C SER A 151 -1.72 2.77 -12.72
N THR A 152 -2.63 3.55 -12.12
CA THR A 152 -4.01 3.72 -12.59
C THR A 152 -4.05 4.42 -13.95
N LEU A 153 -3.25 5.47 -14.13
CA LEU A 153 -3.12 6.16 -15.41
C LEU A 153 -2.52 5.24 -16.48
N ALA A 154 -1.48 4.48 -16.14
CA ALA A 154 -0.86 3.53 -17.06
C ALA A 154 -1.84 2.41 -17.48
N LEU A 155 -2.63 1.87 -16.55
CA LEU A 155 -3.68 0.90 -16.84
C LEU A 155 -4.78 1.49 -17.73
N HIS A 156 -5.18 2.74 -17.48
CA HIS A 156 -6.17 3.43 -18.28
C HIS A 156 -5.70 3.60 -19.72
N LEU A 157 -4.50 4.15 -19.93
CA LEU A 157 -3.90 4.30 -21.26
C LEU A 157 -3.78 2.97 -22.00
N SER A 158 -3.31 1.92 -21.31
CA SER A 158 -3.23 0.58 -21.87
C SER A 158 -4.61 0.05 -22.30
N SER A 159 -5.64 0.25 -21.47
CA SER A 159 -7.01 -0.18 -21.77
C SER A 159 -7.60 0.55 -22.98
N VAL A 160 -7.45 1.88 -23.04
CA VAL A 160 -7.96 2.69 -24.16
C VAL A 160 -7.27 2.33 -25.47
N ARG A 161 -5.93 2.13 -25.46
CA ARG A 161 -5.17 1.70 -26.66
C ARG A 161 -5.64 0.34 -27.20
N LEU A 162 -6.06 -0.56 -26.32
CA LEU A 162 -6.53 -1.89 -26.71
C LEU A 162 -8.02 -1.95 -27.06
N ALA A 163 -8.83 -0.96 -26.65
CA ALA A 163 -10.26 -0.89 -26.96
C ALA A 163 -10.48 -0.64 -28.47
N PRO A 164 -11.20 -1.50 -29.21
CA PRO A 164 -11.40 -1.30 -30.65
C PRO A 164 -12.48 -0.25 -30.95
N GLY A 165 -12.22 0.62 -31.92
CA GLY A 165 -13.19 1.59 -32.44
C GLY A 165 -13.62 2.69 -31.46
N SER A 166 -12.95 2.87 -30.31
CA SER A 166 -13.31 3.92 -29.36
C SER A 166 -12.91 5.30 -29.88
N SER A 167 -13.85 6.25 -29.88
CA SER A 167 -13.56 7.68 -30.11
C SER A 167 -12.60 8.26 -29.06
N GLU A 168 -12.53 7.64 -27.88
CA GLU A 168 -11.57 7.97 -26.83
C GLU A 168 -10.11 7.68 -27.20
N LYS A 169 -9.83 6.75 -28.15
CA LYS A 169 -8.46 6.48 -28.60
C LYS A 169 -7.74 7.75 -29.04
N ASN A 170 -8.43 8.60 -29.78
CA ASN A 170 -7.88 9.83 -30.33
C ASN A 170 -7.61 10.90 -29.25
N VAL A 171 -8.24 10.79 -28.07
CA VAL A 171 -8.06 11.74 -26.96
C VAL A 171 -6.78 11.42 -26.18
N TRP A 172 -6.51 10.14 -25.98
CA TRP A 172 -5.39 9.63 -25.19
C TRP A 172 -4.21 9.14 -26.05
N GLU A 173 -4.32 9.32 -27.37
CA GLU A 173 -3.26 9.07 -28.34
C GLU A 173 -2.02 9.89 -27.96
N ASP A 174 -0.85 9.26 -27.96
CA ASP A 174 0.44 9.87 -27.63
C ASP A 174 0.61 10.40 -26.19
N CYS A 175 -0.35 10.16 -25.29
CA CYS A 175 -0.15 10.47 -23.88
C CYS A 175 0.93 9.57 -23.25
N GLU A 176 1.79 10.17 -22.43
CA GLU A 176 2.86 9.50 -21.68
C GLU A 176 2.68 9.72 -20.18
N ILE A 177 3.02 8.72 -19.36
CA ILE A 177 3.00 8.86 -17.90
C ILE A 177 4.41 9.12 -17.40
N HIS A 178 4.59 10.24 -16.70
CA HIS A 178 5.84 10.60 -16.04
C HIS A 178 5.59 10.71 -14.52
N HIS A 179 6.41 10.05 -13.73
CA HIS A 179 6.33 10.08 -12.27
C HIS A 179 7.58 10.72 -11.68
N VAL A 180 7.41 11.85 -11.00
CA VAL A 180 8.49 12.59 -10.35
C VAL A 180 8.52 12.28 -8.86
N CYS A 181 9.64 11.73 -8.40
CA CYS A 181 9.81 11.21 -7.05
C CYS A 181 11.03 11.82 -6.39
N SER A 182 10.90 12.37 -5.18
CA SER A 182 12.05 13.00 -4.50
C SER A 182 13.07 12.02 -3.92
N LYS A 183 12.69 10.73 -3.78
CA LYS A 183 13.53 9.67 -3.21
C LYS A 183 13.31 8.35 -3.97
N PRO A 184 14.33 7.47 -4.02
CA PRO A 184 14.13 6.10 -4.46
C PRO A 184 13.18 5.36 -3.51
N PHE A 185 12.51 4.33 -4.03
CA PHE A 185 11.60 3.53 -3.23
C PHE A 185 11.46 2.09 -3.75
N TRP A 186 11.16 1.19 -2.82
CA TRP A 186 10.72 -0.17 -3.10
C TRP A 186 9.21 -0.16 -3.38
N SER A 187 8.79 -0.74 -4.51
CA SER A 187 7.37 -0.98 -4.81
C SER A 187 7.05 -2.45 -4.52
N ILE A 188 6.40 -2.68 -3.39
CA ILE A 188 6.17 -4.02 -2.83
C ILE A 188 4.78 -4.50 -3.24
N PRO A 189 4.64 -5.71 -3.83
CA PRO A 189 3.31 -6.26 -4.10
C PRO A 189 2.60 -6.69 -2.82
N THR A 190 1.28 -6.85 -2.91
CA THR A 190 0.44 -7.23 -1.76
C THR A 190 0.68 -8.67 -1.29
N TYR A 191 1.31 -9.51 -2.12
CA TYR A 191 1.73 -10.86 -1.79
C TYR A 191 3.22 -11.04 -2.04
N VAL A 192 3.93 -11.57 -1.05
CA VAL A 192 5.38 -11.78 -1.08
C VAL A 192 5.74 -13.22 -0.70
N PRO A 193 6.86 -13.77 -1.19
CA PRO A 193 7.39 -15.04 -0.72
C PRO A 193 7.66 -14.99 0.78
N HIS A 194 7.29 -16.06 1.48
CA HIS A 194 7.50 -16.23 2.91
C HIS A 194 7.97 -17.66 3.18
N ARG A 195 9.01 -17.79 4.01
CA ARG A 195 9.59 -19.07 4.43
C ARG A 195 9.03 -19.40 5.80
N SER A 196 8.32 -20.52 5.88
CA SER A 196 7.51 -20.89 7.06
C SER A 196 8.35 -21.10 8.33
N SER A 197 9.61 -21.51 8.20
CA SER A 197 10.51 -21.63 9.35
C SER A 197 11.98 -21.61 8.92
N PRO A 198 12.90 -21.10 9.77
CA PRO A 198 14.35 -21.28 9.56
C PRO A 198 14.79 -22.76 9.50
N SER A 199 14.02 -23.67 10.10
CA SER A 199 14.31 -25.11 10.14
C SER A 199 13.86 -25.86 8.88
N ASP A 200 13.01 -25.26 8.06
CA ASP A 200 12.57 -25.80 6.76
C ASP A 200 12.69 -24.69 5.68
N PRO A 201 13.92 -24.39 5.22
CA PRO A 201 14.18 -23.30 4.29
C PRO A 201 13.65 -23.56 2.87
N ASP A 202 13.29 -24.81 2.56
CA ASP A 202 12.86 -25.24 1.23
C ASP A 202 11.35 -25.06 1.02
N THR A 203 10.57 -24.97 2.11
CA THR A 203 9.14 -24.69 2.06
C THR A 203 8.88 -23.19 1.95
N VAL A 204 8.40 -22.76 0.77
CA VAL A 204 8.04 -21.37 0.48
C VAL A 204 6.56 -21.26 0.15
N SER A 205 5.87 -20.35 0.83
CA SER A 205 4.51 -19.94 0.50
C SER A 205 4.48 -18.47 0.05
N PHE A 206 3.37 -18.02 -0.54
CA PHE A 206 3.13 -16.59 -0.77
C PHE A 206 2.13 -16.09 0.26
N GLN A 207 2.56 -15.12 1.06
CA GLN A 207 1.77 -14.56 2.15
C GLN A 207 1.42 -13.10 1.88
N PRO A 208 0.32 -12.60 2.48
CA PRO A 208 0.00 -11.18 2.47
C PRO A 208 1.17 -10.37 3.05
N LEU A 209 1.45 -9.21 2.46
CA LEU A 209 2.62 -8.38 2.80
C LEU A 209 2.71 -8.10 4.31
N ASP A 210 1.62 -7.63 4.91
CA ASP A 210 1.54 -7.32 6.33
C ASP A 210 1.78 -8.54 7.21
N LEU A 211 1.16 -9.69 6.90
CA LEU A 211 1.40 -10.92 7.65
C LEU A 211 2.87 -11.35 7.58
N ALA A 212 3.49 -11.27 6.41
CA ALA A 212 4.90 -11.60 6.25
C ALA A 212 5.83 -10.58 6.94
N MET A 213 5.52 -9.28 6.88
CA MET A 213 6.37 -8.23 7.46
C MET A 213 6.24 -8.11 8.98
N TYR A 214 5.06 -8.43 9.52
CA TYR A 214 4.73 -8.31 10.94
C TYR A 214 4.88 -9.62 11.70
N ASP A 215 5.51 -10.63 11.11
CA ASP A 215 5.86 -11.87 11.77
C ASP A 215 6.89 -11.63 12.89
N LEU A 216 6.57 -12.10 14.09
CA LEU A 216 7.43 -12.02 15.27
C LEU A 216 8.77 -12.76 15.07
N ALA A 217 8.82 -13.81 14.24
CA ALA A 217 10.08 -14.51 13.93
C ALA A 217 11.15 -13.60 13.31
N ARG A 218 10.76 -12.46 12.75
CA ARG A 218 11.67 -11.46 12.16
C ARG A 218 12.42 -10.64 13.21
N ARG A 219 11.95 -10.62 14.45
CA ARG A 219 12.51 -9.86 15.57
C ARG A 219 12.70 -10.77 16.78
N PRO A 220 13.70 -11.66 16.77
CA PRO A 220 13.94 -12.55 17.90
C PRO A 220 14.29 -11.77 19.17
N GLY A 221 13.82 -12.27 20.31
CA GLY A 221 14.08 -11.67 21.64
C GLY A 221 12.96 -10.74 22.12
N SER A 222 13.27 -9.89 23.09
CA SER A 222 12.30 -8.92 23.63
C SER A 222 12.02 -7.82 22.60
N ILE A 223 10.77 -7.75 22.14
CA ILE A 223 10.32 -6.75 21.18
C ILE A 223 9.80 -5.54 21.95
N LYS A 224 10.41 -4.38 21.71
CA LYS A 224 9.96 -3.10 22.26
C LYS A 224 9.72 -2.09 21.15
N TYR A 225 8.80 -1.17 21.41
CA TYR A 225 8.45 -0.06 20.53
C TYR A 225 9.65 0.87 20.37
N SER A 226 9.93 1.23 19.13
CA SER A 226 11.05 2.09 18.80
C SER A 226 10.62 3.21 17.85
N VAL A 227 11.13 4.40 18.13
CA VAL A 227 11.01 5.60 17.30
C VAL A 227 12.42 6.14 17.08
N GLY A 228 12.69 6.70 15.90
CA GLY A 228 13.96 7.38 15.66
C GLY A 228 14.56 7.16 14.28
N THR A 229 15.83 7.53 14.15
CA THR A 229 16.60 7.39 12.91
C THR A 229 17.07 5.96 12.72
N VAL A 230 17.08 5.50 11.47
CA VAL A 230 17.65 4.20 11.13
C VAL A 230 19.16 4.34 10.95
N SER A 231 19.94 3.50 11.62
CA SER A 231 21.40 3.49 11.49
C SER A 231 21.82 3.04 10.09
N THR A 232 23.04 3.39 9.66
CA THR A 232 23.60 2.94 8.38
C THR A 232 23.59 1.40 8.26
N GLN A 233 23.93 0.69 9.34
CA GLN A 233 23.96 -0.76 9.36
C GLN A 233 22.56 -1.35 9.22
N GLN A 234 21.57 -0.81 9.95
CA GLN A 234 20.17 -1.21 9.81
C GLN A 234 19.65 -0.93 8.39
N ALA A 235 20.04 0.20 7.80
CA ALA A 235 19.67 0.55 6.44
C ALA A 235 20.21 -0.43 5.39
N VAL A 236 21.44 -0.93 5.58
CA VAL A 236 22.02 -1.98 4.73
C VAL A 236 21.23 -3.28 4.88
N VAL A 237 20.99 -3.74 6.12
CA VAL A 237 20.25 -4.98 6.40
C VAL A 237 18.84 -4.95 5.79
N VAL A 238 18.12 -3.85 5.97
CA VAL A 238 16.76 -3.68 5.42
C VAL A 238 16.77 -3.67 3.89
N ASN A 239 17.75 -3.00 3.27
CA ASN A 239 17.85 -2.97 1.81
C ASN A 239 18.21 -4.33 1.22
N THR A 240 19.18 -5.05 1.81
CA THR A 240 19.52 -6.42 1.40
C THR A 240 18.30 -7.32 1.51
N TYR A 241 17.55 -7.22 2.63
CA TYR A 241 16.31 -7.97 2.79
C TYR A 241 15.29 -7.69 1.68
N PHE A 242 15.06 -6.42 1.32
CA PHE A 242 14.14 -6.09 0.24
C PHE A 242 14.66 -6.52 -1.13
N GLU A 243 15.96 -6.45 -1.38
CA GLU A 243 16.56 -6.93 -2.63
C GLU A 243 16.39 -8.45 -2.78
N ASP A 244 16.57 -9.22 -1.70
CA ASP A 244 16.34 -10.66 -1.68
C ASP A 244 14.85 -11.01 -1.85
N LEU A 245 13.98 -10.30 -1.15
CA LEU A 245 12.54 -10.54 -1.17
C LEU A 245 11.89 -10.20 -2.52
N LEU A 246 12.29 -9.07 -3.11
CA LEU A 246 11.61 -8.50 -4.28
C LEU A 246 12.36 -8.79 -5.58
N GLY A 247 13.68 -8.94 -5.49
CA GLY A 247 14.59 -8.97 -6.62
C GLY A 247 15.17 -7.57 -6.93
N PRO A 248 16.32 -7.53 -7.65
CA PRO A 248 17.10 -6.31 -7.85
C PRO A 248 16.41 -5.23 -8.69
N ASP A 249 15.42 -5.61 -9.50
CA ASP A 249 14.72 -4.73 -10.46
C ASP A 249 13.47 -4.06 -9.88
N GLN A 250 13.23 -4.17 -8.57
CA GLN A 250 12.07 -3.61 -7.88
C GLN A 250 12.39 -2.29 -7.13
N LEU A 251 13.68 -1.93 -7.05
CA LEU A 251 14.10 -0.63 -6.52
C LEU A 251 14.00 0.44 -7.60
N ILE A 252 13.02 1.33 -7.44
CA ILE A 252 12.78 2.43 -8.37
C ILE A 252 13.80 3.55 -8.10
N GLY A 253 14.48 3.98 -9.17
CA GLY A 253 15.54 5.00 -9.09
C GLY A 253 16.93 4.45 -8.73
N LYS A 254 17.14 3.13 -8.77
CA LYS A 254 18.43 2.48 -8.48
C LYS A 254 19.59 3.04 -9.32
N GLU A 255 19.38 3.21 -10.62
CA GLU A 255 20.41 3.70 -11.57
C GLU A 255 20.84 5.15 -11.30
N GLN A 256 19.94 5.94 -10.72
CA GLN A 256 20.21 7.34 -10.40
C GLN A 256 20.82 7.49 -9.00
N ARG A 257 20.97 6.41 -8.22
CA ARG A 257 21.51 6.41 -6.84
C ARG A 257 23.04 6.36 -6.85
N GLN A 258 23.68 7.17 -6.01
CA GLN A 258 25.14 7.09 -5.78
C GLN A 258 25.47 6.07 -4.67
N GLU A 259 26.62 5.41 -4.74
CA GLU A 259 27.07 4.42 -3.73
C GLU A 259 27.14 5.00 -2.30
N GLN A 260 27.33 6.32 -2.17
CA GLN A 260 27.40 7.04 -0.89
C GLN A 260 26.01 7.42 -0.32
N ASP A 261 24.92 7.16 -1.06
CA ASP A 261 23.56 7.46 -0.62
C ASP A 261 23.07 6.41 0.38
N ILE A 262 23.41 6.63 1.65
CA ILE A 262 23.14 5.73 2.78
C ILE A 262 21.66 5.81 3.25
N ALA A 263 20.85 6.72 2.70
CA ALA A 263 19.45 6.84 3.11
C ALA A 263 18.62 5.60 2.69
N LEU A 264 17.74 5.15 3.57
CA LEU A 264 16.78 4.10 3.24
C LEU A 264 15.83 4.59 2.13
N PRO A 265 15.71 3.84 1.02
CA PRO A 265 14.61 4.02 0.09
C PRO A 265 13.27 3.96 0.83
N TRP A 266 12.30 4.71 0.34
CA TRP A 266 10.92 4.57 0.83
C TRP A 266 10.33 3.23 0.43
N VAL A 267 9.22 2.87 1.06
CA VAL A 267 8.41 1.72 0.69
C VAL A 267 7.05 2.18 0.21
N THR A 268 6.55 1.51 -0.82
CA THR A 268 5.20 1.67 -1.36
C THR A 268 4.60 0.30 -1.57
N VAL A 269 3.27 0.22 -1.60
CA VAL A 269 2.56 -1.03 -1.89
C VAL A 269 1.85 -0.88 -3.23
N SER A 270 2.24 -1.69 -4.21
CA SER A 270 1.58 -1.77 -5.50
C SER A 270 1.86 -3.09 -6.16
N ASN A 271 0.81 -3.68 -6.74
CA ASN A 271 0.96 -4.87 -7.55
C ASN A 271 1.49 -4.52 -8.95
N ASP A 272 1.19 -3.36 -9.52
CA ASP A 272 1.36 -3.17 -10.97
C ASP A 272 2.46 -2.18 -11.34
N TYR A 273 2.82 -1.28 -10.42
CA TYR A 273 3.70 -0.14 -10.70
C TYR A 273 5.06 -0.53 -11.30
N SER A 274 5.75 -1.49 -10.67
CA SER A 274 7.08 -1.92 -11.13
C SER A 274 7.03 -2.56 -12.51
N GLU A 275 5.95 -3.28 -12.82
CA GLU A 275 5.77 -3.91 -14.12
C GLU A 275 5.50 -2.87 -15.22
N PHE A 276 4.69 -1.84 -14.94
CA PHE A 276 4.51 -0.70 -15.85
C PHE A 276 5.80 0.09 -16.09
N THR A 277 6.59 0.31 -15.02
CA THR A 277 7.89 0.99 -15.13
C THR A 277 8.85 0.16 -15.99
N ARG A 278 8.92 -1.15 -15.73
CA ARG A 278 9.77 -2.08 -16.49
C ARG A 278 9.35 -2.14 -17.95
N ALA A 279 8.05 -2.21 -18.24
CA ALA A 279 7.49 -2.15 -19.59
C ALA A 279 7.73 -0.81 -20.30
N GLY A 280 8.10 0.25 -19.56
CA GLY A 280 8.33 1.60 -20.10
C GLY A 280 7.07 2.44 -20.27
N THR A 281 5.93 2.00 -19.73
CA THR A 281 4.68 2.77 -19.75
C THR A 281 4.71 3.93 -18.75
N ILE A 282 5.47 3.77 -17.66
CA ILE A 282 5.74 4.83 -16.68
C ILE A 282 7.22 5.19 -16.76
N SER A 283 7.51 6.44 -17.08
CA SER A 283 8.85 7.03 -16.99
C SER A 283 9.04 7.67 -15.62
N VAL A 284 10.17 7.41 -14.96
CA VAL A 284 10.44 7.91 -13.60
C VAL A 284 11.59 8.90 -13.62
N THR A 285 11.42 10.03 -12.95
CA THR A 285 12.48 11.02 -12.72
C THR A 285 12.69 11.21 -11.21
N LEU A 286 13.90 10.96 -10.70
CA LEU A 286 14.22 11.30 -9.32
C LEU A 286 14.58 12.78 -9.18
N GLY A 287 13.78 13.51 -8.41
CA GLY A 287 14.01 14.92 -8.12
C GLY A 287 12.81 15.60 -7.48
N ARG A 288 12.95 16.91 -7.27
CA ARG A 288 11.89 17.79 -6.80
C ARG A 288 11.54 18.78 -7.89
N VAL A 289 10.26 18.94 -8.18
CA VAL A 289 9.80 20.02 -9.05
C VAL A 289 10.01 21.34 -8.31
N THR A 290 10.79 22.24 -8.89
CA THR A 290 11.15 23.54 -8.29
C THR A 290 10.46 24.72 -8.96
N ALA A 291 9.96 24.53 -10.19
CA ALA A 291 9.21 25.54 -10.92
C ALA A 291 8.39 24.90 -12.03
N VAL A 292 7.29 25.57 -12.35
CA VAL A 292 6.42 25.29 -13.49
C VAL A 292 6.46 26.51 -14.40
N GLN A 293 6.71 26.30 -15.68
CA GLN A 293 6.76 27.35 -16.69
C GLN A 293 5.67 27.08 -17.72
N SER A 294 4.84 28.10 -17.99
CA SER A 294 3.86 28.05 -19.06
C SER A 294 3.85 29.38 -19.81
N THR A 295 3.78 29.31 -21.14
CA THR A 295 3.69 30.47 -22.04
C THR A 295 2.25 30.96 -22.21
N SER A 296 1.27 30.05 -22.09
CA SER A 296 -0.17 30.35 -22.11
C SER A 296 -0.96 29.19 -21.49
N PRO A 297 -2.19 29.42 -20.99
CA PRO A 297 -3.01 28.36 -20.37
C PRO A 297 -3.26 27.14 -21.27
N GLU A 298 -3.36 27.37 -22.58
CA GLU A 298 -3.68 26.36 -23.60
C GLU A 298 -2.46 25.55 -24.08
N GLN A 299 -1.23 26.05 -23.88
CA GLN A 299 -0.02 25.35 -24.30
C GLN A 299 0.50 24.38 -23.24
N PRO A 300 1.16 23.27 -23.64
CA PRO A 300 1.79 22.37 -22.69
C PRO A 300 2.78 23.10 -21.78
N ALA A 301 2.79 22.73 -20.51
CA ALA A 301 3.70 23.32 -19.53
C ALA A 301 5.07 22.65 -19.58
N ARG A 302 6.05 23.32 -18.97
CA ARG A 302 7.40 22.81 -18.72
C ARG A 302 7.64 22.73 -17.22
N LEU A 303 8.21 21.63 -16.75
CA LEU A 303 8.62 21.46 -15.35
C LEU A 303 10.15 21.51 -15.23
N LEU A 304 10.62 22.28 -14.24
CA LEU A 304 12.01 22.25 -13.81
C LEU A 304 12.13 21.32 -12.61
N ILE A 305 12.93 20.27 -12.75
CA ILE A 305 13.12 19.22 -11.75
C ILE A 305 14.55 19.27 -11.25
N GLN A 306 14.76 19.72 -10.01
CA GLN A 306 16.06 19.63 -9.36
C GLN A 306 16.34 18.18 -9.00
N GLN A 307 17.43 17.63 -9.54
CA GLN A 307 17.78 16.23 -9.33
C GLN A 307 18.22 15.99 -7.88
N THR A 308 17.80 14.87 -7.28
CA THR A 308 18.10 14.54 -5.87
C THR A 308 19.60 14.49 -5.58
N ASN A 309 20.42 14.12 -6.58
CA ASN A 309 21.85 13.84 -6.39
C ASN A 309 22.79 14.91 -6.96
N GLN A 310 22.24 15.97 -7.56
CA GLN A 310 23.01 17.05 -8.17
C GLN A 310 22.25 18.37 -8.00
N SER A 311 22.47 19.04 -6.86
CA SER A 311 21.72 20.23 -6.45
C SER A 311 21.79 21.40 -7.45
N GLN A 312 22.75 21.40 -8.38
CA GLN A 312 22.89 22.42 -9.44
C GLN A 312 22.40 21.96 -10.82
N GLN A 313 22.02 20.68 -11.01
CA GLN A 313 21.45 20.21 -12.27
C GLN A 313 19.93 20.13 -12.21
N HIS A 314 19.30 20.72 -13.22
CA HIS A 314 17.87 20.61 -13.45
C HIS A 314 17.61 19.74 -14.68
N THR A 315 16.74 18.75 -14.52
CA THR A 315 16.08 18.10 -15.64
C THR A 315 14.87 18.92 -16.04
N VAL A 316 14.72 19.16 -17.33
CA VAL A 316 13.55 19.83 -17.89
C VAL A 316 12.61 18.76 -18.44
N LEU A 317 11.35 18.83 -18.04
CA LEU A 317 10.28 18.00 -18.61
C LEU A 317 9.31 18.90 -19.39
N ASP A 318 9.38 18.82 -20.71
CA ASP A 318 8.52 19.56 -21.64
C ASP A 318 7.18 18.84 -21.88
N ASP A 319 6.27 19.50 -22.60
CA ASP A 319 4.98 18.96 -23.06
C ASP A 319 4.07 18.43 -21.96
N VAL A 320 4.09 19.04 -20.77
CA VAL A 320 3.26 18.60 -19.64
C VAL A 320 1.82 19.04 -19.88
N ALA A 321 0.94 18.06 -20.02
CA ALA A 321 -0.49 18.21 -20.29
C ALA A 321 -1.30 18.42 -18.99
N ALA A 322 -1.05 17.59 -17.97
CA ALA A 322 -1.72 17.70 -16.68
C ALA A 322 -0.79 17.22 -15.56
N ILE A 323 -1.06 17.68 -14.34
CA ILE A 323 -0.29 17.36 -13.15
C ILE A 323 -1.23 16.78 -12.08
N VAL A 324 -0.88 15.59 -11.58
CA VAL A 324 -1.49 15.04 -10.37
C VAL A 324 -0.54 15.24 -9.19
N LEU A 325 -0.97 16.04 -8.23
CA LEU A 325 -0.26 16.26 -6.98
C LEU A 325 -0.59 15.12 -6.01
N ALA A 326 0.33 14.17 -5.85
CA ALA A 326 0.29 13.13 -4.83
C ALA A 326 1.18 13.52 -3.63
N THR A 327 1.04 14.78 -3.20
CA THR A 327 1.92 15.48 -2.25
C THR A 327 1.49 15.32 -0.80
N GLY A 328 0.48 14.50 -0.53
CA GLY A 328 0.04 14.13 0.80
C GLY A 328 -0.89 15.15 1.43
N TYR A 329 -0.90 15.18 2.76
CA TYR A 329 -1.86 15.98 3.53
C TYR A 329 -1.14 16.68 4.68
N THR A 330 -1.81 17.70 5.22
CA THR A 330 -1.44 18.38 6.45
C THR A 330 -2.47 18.02 7.54
N PRO A 331 -2.07 17.90 8.81
CA PRO A 331 -3.00 17.71 9.93
C PRO A 331 -3.58 19.04 10.43
N ALA A 332 -3.44 20.13 9.67
CA ALA A 332 -3.73 21.48 10.13
C ALA A 332 -5.15 21.64 10.69
N ALA A 333 -6.15 21.02 10.05
CA ALA A 333 -7.55 21.10 10.52
C ALA A 333 -7.76 20.39 11.88
N SER A 334 -6.97 19.36 12.16
CA SER A 334 -7.04 18.58 13.41
C SER A 334 -6.41 19.33 14.59
N LEU A 335 -5.48 20.24 14.30
CA LEU A 335 -4.72 21.00 15.30
C LEU A 335 -5.19 22.44 15.43
N SER A 336 -5.82 23.02 14.41
CA SER A 336 -6.23 24.42 14.40
C SER A 336 -7.31 24.76 15.42
N VAL A 337 -7.98 23.75 15.98
CA VAL A 337 -8.99 23.92 17.02
C VAL A 337 -8.39 24.05 18.41
N LEU A 338 -7.12 23.69 18.60
CA LEU A 338 -6.45 23.72 19.91
C LEU A 338 -5.96 25.13 20.26
N PRO A 339 -5.98 25.52 21.55
CA PRO A 339 -5.60 26.86 21.95
C PRO A 339 -4.08 27.08 21.86
N PRO A 340 -3.60 28.34 21.72
CA PRO A 340 -2.20 28.65 21.44
C PRO A 340 -1.19 28.15 22.50
N ASP A 341 -1.54 28.17 23.77
CA ASP A 341 -0.75 27.68 24.89
C ASP A 341 -0.57 26.14 24.86
N VAL A 342 -1.64 25.42 24.51
CA VAL A 342 -1.60 23.98 24.26
C VAL A 342 -0.73 23.67 23.05
N LEU A 343 -0.93 24.38 21.93
CA LEU A 343 -0.09 24.21 20.72
C LEU A 343 1.39 24.52 20.98
N HIS A 344 1.68 25.52 21.81
CA HIS A 344 3.03 25.84 22.24
C HIS A 344 3.66 24.68 23.03
N THR A 345 2.92 24.12 23.98
CA THR A 345 3.37 22.97 24.80
C THR A 345 3.60 21.72 23.95
N LEU A 346 2.77 21.52 22.92
CA LEU A 346 2.93 20.47 21.91
C LEU A 346 4.06 20.73 20.90
N GLU A 347 4.75 21.88 21.00
CA GLU A 347 5.80 22.32 20.07
C GLU A 347 5.34 22.35 18.61
N TYR A 348 4.11 22.84 18.37
CA TYR A 348 3.50 22.81 17.04
C TYR A 348 4.29 23.58 15.98
N GLN A 349 4.54 22.95 14.83
CA GLN A 349 5.16 23.54 13.65
C GLN A 349 4.28 23.33 12.41
N ALA A 350 3.55 24.37 12.01
CA ALA A 350 2.62 24.31 10.87
C ALA A 350 3.29 23.94 9.53
N SER A 351 4.55 24.33 9.33
CA SER A 351 5.32 23.99 8.12
C SER A 351 5.84 22.55 8.11
N ASN A 352 5.82 21.84 9.25
CA ASN A 352 6.32 20.48 9.37
C ASN A 352 5.21 19.44 9.24
N THR A 353 4.94 19.00 8.00
CA THR A 353 3.95 17.96 7.70
C THR A 353 4.42 16.53 8.04
N PHE A 354 5.62 16.37 8.60
CA PHE A 354 6.15 15.05 8.97
C PHE A 354 5.90 14.73 10.43
N CYS A 355 6.26 15.63 11.33
CA CYS A 355 6.06 15.54 12.77
C CYS A 355 5.69 16.95 13.27
N PRO A 356 4.41 17.35 13.16
CA PRO A 356 3.98 18.71 13.43
C PRO A 356 3.93 19.03 14.93
N ILE A 357 3.68 18.04 15.78
CA ILE A 357 3.65 18.14 17.24
C ILE A 357 4.53 17.05 17.85
N ILE A 358 4.96 17.25 19.09
CA ILE A 358 5.79 16.32 19.86
C ILE A 358 4.94 15.74 21.00
N LEU A 359 4.65 14.45 20.89
CA LEU A 359 3.92 13.65 21.87
C LEU A 359 4.88 12.64 22.52
N ASP A 360 4.42 12.03 23.61
CA ASP A 360 5.06 10.92 24.33
C ASP A 360 4.05 9.77 24.49
N ARG A 361 4.50 8.73 25.20
CA ARG A 361 3.70 7.54 25.50
C ARG A 361 3.17 6.87 24.24
N GLY A 362 4.03 6.71 23.24
CA GLY A 362 3.67 6.13 21.94
C GLY A 362 2.75 7.03 21.12
N GLY A 363 2.92 8.35 21.23
CA GLY A 363 2.15 9.33 20.46
C GLY A 363 0.70 9.46 20.91
N VAL A 364 0.42 9.19 22.18
CA VAL A 364 -0.93 9.24 22.78
C VAL A 364 -1.12 10.51 23.59
N PHE A 365 -0.11 10.92 24.33
CA PHE A 365 -0.21 11.99 25.31
C PHE A 365 0.88 13.04 25.13
N ARG A 366 0.71 14.13 25.87
CA ARG A 366 1.80 14.98 26.30
C ARG A 366 1.77 15.04 27.82
N THR A 367 2.83 14.65 28.52
CA THR A 367 2.85 14.57 30.00
C THR A 367 2.37 15.86 30.68
N GLU A 368 2.69 17.01 30.11
CA GLU A 368 2.32 18.33 30.64
C GLU A 368 0.82 18.67 30.48
N ILE A 369 0.06 17.90 29.68
CA ILE A 369 -1.37 18.10 29.43
C ILE A 369 -2.09 16.74 29.51
N PRO A 370 -2.23 16.14 30.71
CA PRO A 370 -2.73 14.77 30.89
C PRO A 370 -4.20 14.58 30.50
N ASP A 371 -4.97 15.66 30.44
CA ASP A 371 -6.38 15.73 30.05
C ASP A 371 -6.61 15.83 28.52
N LEU A 372 -5.52 15.84 27.73
CA LEU A 372 -5.56 15.83 26.26
C LEU A 372 -4.95 14.54 25.71
N GLY A 373 -5.77 13.74 25.02
CA GLY A 373 -5.35 12.51 24.35
C GLY A 373 -5.38 12.63 22.83
N PHE A 374 -4.53 11.87 22.15
CA PHE A 374 -4.51 11.73 20.70
C PHE A 374 -4.72 10.26 20.32
N ILE A 375 -5.69 10.01 19.45
CA ILE A 375 -5.92 8.70 18.83
C ILE A 375 -5.77 8.87 17.33
N GLY A 376 -4.99 8.01 16.69
CA GLY A 376 -4.88 8.05 15.24
C GLY A 376 -4.03 9.21 14.70
N PHE A 377 -3.32 9.94 15.57
CA PHE A 377 -2.35 10.97 15.17
C PHE A 377 -1.01 10.36 14.72
N TYR A 378 -1.08 9.34 13.86
CA TYR A 378 0.07 8.65 13.26
C TYR A 378 -0.13 8.50 11.75
N ARG A 379 0.96 8.23 11.03
CA ARG A 379 0.97 8.16 9.55
C ARG A 379 0.93 6.73 9.03
N GLY A 380 -0.09 5.96 9.42
CA GLY A 380 -0.31 4.58 8.94
C GLY A 380 -1.78 4.16 9.04
N PRO A 381 -2.14 2.97 8.53
CA PRO A 381 -3.50 2.41 8.64
C PRO A 381 -3.56 1.25 9.65
N TYR A 382 -3.09 1.46 10.89
CA TYR A 382 -2.99 0.46 11.95
C TYR A 382 -4.13 0.59 12.98
N TRP A 383 -5.24 -0.08 12.72
CA TRP A 383 -6.42 -0.01 13.59
C TRP A 383 -6.16 -0.59 14.98
N GLY A 384 -5.40 -1.69 15.06
CA GLY A 384 -4.95 -2.22 16.35
C GLY A 384 -4.13 -1.22 17.16
N ALA A 385 -3.28 -0.41 16.49
CA ALA A 385 -2.55 0.64 17.20
C ALA A 385 -3.52 1.70 17.75
N MET A 386 -4.49 2.16 16.95
CA MET A 386 -5.54 3.09 17.41
C MET A 386 -6.35 2.53 18.59
N GLU A 387 -6.68 1.24 18.54
CA GLU A 387 -7.39 0.55 19.61
C GLU A 387 -6.55 0.49 20.90
N MET A 388 -5.25 0.18 20.79
CA MET A 388 -4.34 0.21 21.93
C MET A 388 -4.21 1.63 22.52
N GLN A 389 -4.11 2.67 21.68
CA GLN A 389 -4.12 4.07 22.13
C GLN A 389 -5.41 4.41 22.89
N ALA A 390 -6.56 3.99 22.37
CA ALA A 390 -7.86 4.20 23.02
C ALA A 390 -7.93 3.51 24.39
N ARG A 391 -7.47 2.25 24.48
CA ARG A 391 -7.41 1.49 25.74
C ARG A 391 -6.46 2.16 26.75
N THR A 392 -5.33 2.68 26.30
CA THR A 392 -4.39 3.43 27.13
C THR A 392 -5.04 4.69 27.72
N ILE A 393 -5.74 5.48 26.89
CA ILE A 393 -6.46 6.68 27.34
C ILE A 393 -7.55 6.32 28.35
N ALA A 394 -8.40 5.34 28.00
CA ALA A 394 -9.49 4.92 28.86
C ALA A 394 -9.01 4.49 30.25
N ARG A 395 -7.92 3.70 30.33
CA ARG A 395 -7.35 3.32 31.63
C ARG A 395 -6.75 4.49 32.39
N ALA A 396 -6.07 5.41 31.71
CA ALA A 396 -5.45 6.57 32.33
C ALA A 396 -6.48 7.52 32.95
N TRP A 397 -7.65 7.69 32.32
CA TRP A 397 -8.68 8.63 32.78
C TRP A 397 -9.71 8.00 33.71
N VAL A 398 -10.13 6.74 33.48
CA VAL A 398 -11.08 6.04 34.36
C VAL A 398 -10.43 5.57 35.67
N GLY A 399 -9.15 5.18 35.63
CA GLY A 399 -8.41 4.72 36.82
C GLY A 399 -8.23 5.79 37.91
N HIS A 400 -8.62 7.04 37.64
CA HIS A 400 -8.59 8.14 38.60
C HIS A 400 -9.87 8.26 39.45
N GLU A 401 -10.98 7.60 39.09
CA GLU A 401 -12.27 7.71 39.78
C GLU A 401 -12.55 6.57 40.78
N ASP A 402 -12.06 5.34 40.53
CA ASP A 402 -12.29 4.17 41.39
C ASP A 402 -11.03 3.73 42.15
N SER A 403 -10.66 4.44 43.21
CA SER A 403 -9.52 4.11 44.07
C SER A 403 -9.72 2.88 44.98
N THR A 404 -10.63 1.95 44.66
CA THR A 404 -11.06 0.86 45.56
C THR A 404 -10.78 -0.56 45.05
N THR A 405 -10.33 -0.73 43.80
CA THR A 405 -9.94 -2.06 43.29
C THR A 405 -8.42 -2.16 43.11
N SER A 406 -7.85 -3.26 43.59
CA SER A 406 -6.42 -3.57 43.63
C SER A 406 -5.77 -3.85 42.25
N ASP A 407 -6.48 -3.60 41.16
CA ASP A 407 -6.04 -3.84 39.77
C ASP A 407 -5.62 -2.54 39.06
N ASN A 408 -5.14 -1.54 39.82
CA ASN A 408 -4.53 -0.34 39.26
C ASN A 408 -3.17 -0.69 38.64
N ILE A 409 -3.20 -1.23 37.41
CA ILE A 409 -2.06 -1.16 36.51
C ILE A 409 -1.91 0.30 36.12
N VAL A 410 -1.17 1.06 36.93
CA VAL A 410 -0.60 2.33 36.47
C VAL A 410 0.21 2.00 35.23
N LEU A 411 -0.12 2.61 34.10
CA LEU A 411 0.71 2.53 32.91
C LEU A 411 2.05 3.16 33.27
N ASP A 412 3.02 2.33 33.66
CA ASP A 412 4.32 2.76 34.16
C ASP A 412 5.14 3.35 33.00
N TYR A 413 5.00 4.65 32.83
CA TYR A 413 5.88 5.47 32.02
C TYR A 413 6.80 6.22 32.97
N SER A 414 8.08 5.87 32.95
CA SER A 414 9.05 6.67 33.70
C SER A 414 9.21 8.03 33.03
N GLN A 415 9.45 9.08 33.82
CA GLN A 415 9.73 10.42 33.29
C GLN A 415 10.93 10.42 32.31
N GLU A 416 11.88 9.49 32.51
CA GLU A 416 13.03 9.30 31.63
C GLU A 416 12.62 8.76 30.26
N GLU A 417 11.72 7.77 30.20
CA GLU A 417 11.21 7.22 28.94
C GLU A 417 10.47 8.28 28.12
N GLU A 418 9.58 9.04 28.76
CA GLU A 418 8.82 10.11 28.11
C GLU A 418 9.75 11.21 27.58
N GLY A 419 10.73 11.64 28.40
CA GLY A 419 11.74 12.60 27.99
C GLY A 419 12.58 12.10 26.81
N HIS A 420 12.94 10.82 26.81
CA HIS A 420 13.70 10.19 25.74
C HIS A 420 12.91 10.13 24.43
N GLU A 421 11.64 9.74 24.46
CA GLU A 421 10.77 9.71 23.28
C GLU A 421 10.61 11.11 22.67
N ARG A 422 10.30 12.12 23.49
CA ARG A 422 10.18 13.52 23.03
C ARG A 422 11.48 14.02 22.39
N ASN A 423 12.62 13.77 23.01
CA ASN A 423 13.93 14.16 22.46
C ASN A 423 14.23 13.46 21.13
N THR A 424 13.88 12.18 21.02
CA THR A 424 14.05 11.41 19.79
C THR A 424 13.18 11.95 18.66
N LEU A 425 11.91 12.28 18.93
CA LEU A 425 11.01 12.92 17.97
C LEU A 425 11.50 14.30 17.54
N ARG A 426 11.98 15.14 18.47
CA ARG A 426 12.58 16.45 18.16
C ARG A 426 13.77 16.31 17.22
N HIS A 427 14.63 15.34 17.46
CA HIS A 427 15.76 15.04 16.58
C HIS A 427 15.28 14.59 15.19
N LEU A 428 14.34 13.64 15.13
CA LEU A 428 13.80 13.10 13.89
C LEU A 428 13.09 14.15 13.04
N ARG A 429 12.38 15.10 13.67
CA ARG A 429 11.57 16.15 13.04
C ARG A 429 12.33 16.93 11.96
N ASN A 430 13.62 17.20 12.19
CA ASN A 430 14.49 17.98 11.30
C ASN A 430 15.65 17.18 10.69
N HIS A 431 15.70 15.86 10.90
CA HIS A 431 16.83 15.05 10.45
C HIS A 431 16.75 14.73 8.95
N ALA A 432 17.88 14.87 8.24
CA ALA A 432 17.96 14.58 6.80
C ALA A 432 17.68 13.10 6.47
N ARG A 433 18.05 12.18 7.37
CA ARG A 433 17.84 10.73 7.26
C ARG A 433 16.62 10.22 8.04
N ARG A 434 15.57 11.02 8.16
CA ARG A 434 14.33 10.55 8.78
C ARG A 434 13.75 9.35 8.02
N SER A 435 13.18 8.42 8.77
CA SER A 435 12.35 7.33 8.23
C SER A 435 11.19 7.88 7.39
N GLN A 436 10.57 7.03 6.56
CA GLN A 436 9.40 7.43 5.79
C GLN A 436 8.21 7.81 6.68
N PHE A 437 8.04 7.10 7.80
CA PHE A 437 6.99 7.32 8.79
C PHE A 437 7.63 7.61 10.16
N PRO A 438 7.19 8.67 10.87
CA PRO A 438 7.78 9.05 12.16
C PRO A 438 7.61 7.98 13.23
N MET A 439 6.47 7.27 13.22
CA MET A 439 6.11 6.22 14.17
C MET A 439 5.75 4.96 13.39
N GLY A 440 6.76 4.35 12.75
CA GLY A 440 6.57 3.25 11.80
C GLY A 440 6.62 1.84 12.39
N ASP A 441 6.99 1.67 13.66
CA ASP A 441 7.23 0.38 14.30
C ASP A 441 5.94 -0.26 14.84
N TYR A 442 5.08 -0.74 13.93
CA TYR A 442 3.80 -1.37 14.30
C TYR A 442 3.96 -2.59 15.20
N VAL A 443 4.91 -3.49 14.90
CA VAL A 443 5.15 -4.71 15.69
C VAL A 443 5.60 -4.36 17.11
N GLY A 444 6.58 -3.46 17.23
CA GLY A 444 7.05 -3.00 18.54
C GLY A 444 5.96 -2.27 19.33
N PHE A 445 5.12 -1.49 18.65
CA PHE A 445 4.00 -0.79 19.25
C PHE A 445 2.99 -1.75 19.86
N MET A 446 2.47 -2.70 19.07
CA MET A 446 1.47 -3.67 19.54
C MET A 446 1.99 -4.51 20.71
N GLU A 447 3.23 -5.00 20.63
CA GLU A 447 3.86 -5.80 21.70
C GLU A 447 4.04 -5.00 22.99
N SER A 448 4.55 -3.77 22.90
CA SER A 448 4.80 -2.95 24.10
C SER A 448 3.51 -2.46 24.74
N PHE A 449 2.51 -2.13 23.93
CA PHE A 449 1.21 -1.68 24.45
C PHE A 449 0.40 -2.84 25.02
N ALA A 450 0.44 -4.02 24.41
CA ALA A 450 -0.17 -5.21 24.99
C ALA A 450 0.43 -5.55 26.36
N ASP A 451 1.76 -5.54 26.48
CA ASP A 451 2.49 -5.74 27.74
C ASP A 451 2.06 -4.72 28.81
N ARG A 452 2.06 -3.43 28.48
CA ARG A 452 1.61 -2.35 29.38
C ARG A 452 0.13 -2.43 29.76
N LEU A 453 -0.69 -2.91 28.83
CA LEU A 453 -2.12 -3.12 29.06
C LEU A 453 -2.39 -4.48 29.73
N GLY A 454 -1.38 -5.28 30.07
CA GLY A 454 -1.56 -6.61 30.67
C GLY A 454 -2.43 -7.54 29.79
N MET A 455 -2.37 -7.36 28.47
CA MET A 455 -3.16 -8.14 27.52
C MET A 455 -2.44 -9.45 27.18
N HIS A 456 -3.22 -10.51 27.03
CA HIS A 456 -2.73 -11.80 26.57
C HIS A 456 -2.59 -11.81 25.06
N ARG A 457 -1.54 -12.48 24.56
CA ARG A 457 -1.35 -12.74 23.14
C ARG A 457 -1.59 -14.21 22.83
N GLU A 458 -2.52 -14.50 21.93
CA GLU A 458 -2.75 -15.86 21.43
C GLU A 458 -1.57 -16.36 20.58
N GLU A 459 -1.12 -17.59 20.86
CA GLU A 459 -0.08 -18.28 20.09
C GLU A 459 -0.66 -18.90 18.82
N ILE A 460 0.07 -18.74 17.70
CA ILE A 460 -0.27 -19.38 16.42
C ILE A 460 0.60 -20.62 16.20
N SER A 461 1.85 -20.56 16.66
CA SER A 461 2.84 -21.61 16.57
C SER A 461 3.52 -21.79 17.95
N SER A 462 4.06 -22.98 18.18
CA SER A 462 4.71 -23.35 19.45
C SER A 462 6.02 -22.62 19.73
N ASP A 463 6.64 -21.99 18.73
CA ASP A 463 7.85 -21.18 18.86
C ASP A 463 7.55 -19.68 19.10
N GLY A 464 6.27 -19.32 19.26
CA GLY A 464 5.83 -17.95 19.48
C GLY A 464 5.86 -17.05 18.24
N SER A 465 6.16 -17.61 17.05
CA SER A 465 6.15 -16.89 15.78
C SER A 465 4.72 -16.57 15.29
N GLY A 466 4.66 -15.94 14.11
CA GLY A 466 3.43 -15.56 13.45
C GLY A 466 3.15 -14.06 13.49
N PRO A 467 2.23 -13.60 12.63
CA PRO A 467 1.99 -12.18 12.40
C PRO A 467 1.33 -11.47 13.59
N VAL A 468 1.75 -10.24 13.85
CA VAL A 468 1.07 -9.33 14.77
C VAL A 468 -0.21 -8.81 14.13
N ILE A 469 -1.36 -9.21 14.67
CA ILE A 469 -2.68 -8.72 14.28
C ILE A 469 -3.51 -8.38 15.53
N PRO A 470 -4.50 -7.47 15.46
CA PRO A 470 -5.23 -7.00 16.63
C PRO A 470 -5.95 -8.13 17.38
N ALA A 471 -6.61 -9.04 16.67
CA ALA A 471 -7.36 -10.16 17.26
C ALA A 471 -6.50 -11.13 18.10
N ARG A 472 -5.17 -11.12 17.97
CA ARG A 472 -4.32 -11.93 18.84
C ARG A 472 -4.25 -11.39 20.26
N TYR A 473 -4.56 -10.12 20.49
CA TYR A 473 -4.37 -9.46 21.78
C TYR A 473 -5.73 -9.23 22.45
N TYR A 474 -5.94 -9.83 23.63
CA TYR A 474 -7.23 -9.81 24.32
C TYR A 474 -7.06 -9.78 25.85
N ASP A 475 -8.15 -9.46 26.56
CA ASP A 475 -8.21 -9.45 28.03
C ASP A 475 -8.99 -10.68 28.51
N VAL A 476 -8.31 -11.61 29.19
CA VAL A 476 -8.88 -12.90 29.62
C VAL A 476 -10.09 -12.75 30.54
N HIS A 477 -10.18 -11.66 31.30
CA HIS A 477 -11.25 -11.46 32.29
C HIS A 477 -12.44 -10.67 31.75
N ARG A 478 -12.34 -10.13 30.53
CA ARG A 478 -13.36 -9.23 29.94
C ARG A 478 -13.81 -9.63 28.53
N ASP A 479 -13.25 -10.69 27.96
CA ASP A 479 -13.57 -11.10 26.59
C ASP A 479 -14.87 -11.91 26.52
N GLU A 480 -16.02 -11.25 26.65
CA GLU A 480 -17.33 -11.81 26.29
C GLU A 480 -17.48 -12.06 24.76
N ARG A 481 -16.42 -11.78 23.98
CA ARG A 481 -16.43 -11.65 22.51
C ARG A 481 -15.51 -12.68 21.83
N GLU A 482 -15.20 -13.76 22.55
CA GLU A 482 -14.38 -14.89 22.13
C GLU A 482 -14.73 -15.40 20.71
N ARG A 483 -16.02 -15.44 20.35
CA ARG A 483 -16.47 -15.92 19.03
C ARG A 483 -15.92 -15.12 17.84
N GLU A 484 -15.85 -13.78 17.93
CA GLU A 484 -15.35 -12.93 16.84
C GLU A 484 -13.83 -13.13 16.66
N ARG A 485 -13.13 -13.24 17.79
CA ARG A 485 -11.70 -13.55 17.81
C ARG A 485 -11.43 -14.93 17.21
N GLU A 486 -12.13 -15.96 17.66
CA GLU A 486 -11.99 -17.33 17.15
C GLU A 486 -12.23 -17.41 15.64
N THR A 487 -13.25 -16.71 15.15
CA THR A 487 -13.56 -16.62 13.71
C THR A 487 -12.37 -16.00 12.95
N THR A 488 -11.86 -14.87 13.43
CA THR A 488 -10.70 -14.20 12.82
C THR A 488 -9.45 -15.08 12.85
N MET A 489 -9.18 -15.74 13.98
CA MET A 489 -8.00 -16.58 14.19
C MET A 489 -8.04 -17.89 13.39
N SER A 490 -9.20 -18.52 13.27
CA SER A 490 -9.40 -19.68 12.38
C SER A 490 -9.13 -19.32 10.91
N SER A 491 -9.63 -18.16 10.50
CA SER A 491 -9.44 -17.64 9.15
C SER A 491 -7.99 -17.23 8.85
N LEU A 492 -7.30 -16.68 9.86
CA LEU A 492 -5.87 -16.40 9.80
C LEU A 492 -5.07 -17.69 9.62
N ARG A 493 -5.33 -18.73 10.42
CA ARG A 493 -4.64 -20.03 10.30
C ARG A 493 -4.82 -20.64 8.92
N SER A 494 -6.03 -20.58 8.36
CA SER A 494 -6.32 -21.05 6.99
C SER A 494 -5.57 -20.26 5.92
N THR A 495 -5.28 -18.98 6.17
CA THR A 495 -4.49 -18.12 5.26
C THR A 495 -2.99 -18.42 5.36
N LEU A 496 -2.48 -18.61 6.58
CA LEU A 496 -1.06 -18.89 6.84
C LEU A 496 -0.67 -20.31 6.39
N PHE A 497 -1.56 -21.28 6.60
CA PHE A 497 -1.32 -22.70 6.36
C PHE A 497 -2.37 -23.28 5.41
N PRO A 498 -2.36 -22.92 4.12
CA PRO A 498 -3.34 -23.41 3.17
C PRO A 498 -3.14 -24.90 2.85
N ASP A 499 -4.23 -25.64 2.67
CA ASP A 499 -4.21 -27.07 2.32
C ASP A 499 -3.60 -27.38 0.94
N SER A 500 -3.41 -26.37 0.09
CA SER A 500 -2.83 -26.52 -1.24
C SER A 500 -2.02 -25.29 -1.67
N ASN A 501 -1.06 -25.50 -2.58
CA ASN A 501 -0.30 -24.42 -3.20
C ASN A 501 -1.09 -23.63 -4.26
N HIS A 502 -2.28 -24.10 -4.65
CA HIS A 502 -3.12 -23.41 -5.63
C HIS A 502 -3.94 -22.29 -4.97
N THR A 503 -3.24 -21.26 -4.50
CA THR A 503 -3.85 -20.13 -3.80
C THR A 503 -3.91 -18.89 -4.68
N ILE A 504 -4.84 -17.99 -4.36
CA ILE A 504 -4.95 -16.67 -4.99
C ILE A 504 -3.65 -15.85 -4.86
N ALA A 505 -2.88 -16.05 -3.77
CA ALA A 505 -1.62 -15.37 -3.54
C ALA A 505 -0.58 -15.71 -4.62
N VAL A 506 -0.38 -17.00 -4.87
CA VAL A 506 0.58 -17.50 -5.88
C VAL A 506 0.10 -17.15 -7.28
N ALA A 507 -1.20 -17.32 -7.56
CA ALA A 507 -1.80 -16.94 -8.84
C ALA A 507 -1.62 -15.43 -9.13
N THR A 508 -1.86 -14.57 -8.15
CA THR A 508 -1.67 -13.11 -8.26
C THR A 508 -0.20 -12.78 -8.50
N ALA A 509 0.73 -13.45 -7.82
CA ALA A 509 2.16 -13.23 -8.00
C ALA A 509 2.62 -13.57 -9.43
N ILE A 510 2.21 -14.72 -9.97
CA ILE A 510 2.50 -15.12 -11.35
C ILE A 510 1.86 -14.14 -12.33
N PHE A 511 0.55 -13.92 -12.20
CA PHE A 511 -0.23 -13.11 -13.15
C PHE A 511 0.32 -11.69 -13.25
N ARG A 512 0.60 -11.05 -12.11
CA ARG A 512 1.28 -9.76 -12.06
C ARG A 512 2.57 -9.80 -12.89
N ALA A 513 3.47 -10.72 -12.56
CA ALA A 513 4.82 -10.75 -13.06
C ALA A 513 4.93 -11.20 -14.54
N LEU A 514 3.84 -11.62 -15.18
CA LEU A 514 3.77 -11.86 -16.63
C LEU A 514 3.72 -10.57 -17.46
N HIS A 515 3.34 -9.44 -16.87
CA HIS A 515 3.20 -8.18 -17.60
C HIS A 515 4.52 -7.78 -18.31
N GLY A 516 4.39 -7.49 -19.60
CA GLY A 516 5.45 -6.98 -20.44
C GLY A 516 5.78 -7.90 -21.61
N LYS A 517 6.93 -7.63 -22.23
CA LYS A 517 7.42 -8.30 -23.45
C LYS A 517 8.41 -9.42 -23.11
N TRP A 518 8.26 -10.55 -23.79
CA TRP A 518 9.04 -11.76 -23.60
C TRP A 518 9.56 -12.31 -24.92
N MET A 519 10.82 -12.72 -24.95
CA MET A 519 11.46 -13.38 -26.10
C MET A 519 11.39 -14.89 -25.92
N GLY A 520 10.80 -15.57 -26.88
CA GLY A 520 10.67 -17.03 -26.92
C GLY A 520 11.83 -17.71 -27.66
N TYR A 521 12.32 -18.78 -27.06
CA TYR A 521 13.38 -19.65 -27.54
C TYR A 521 12.85 -21.09 -27.57
N SER A 522 12.99 -21.77 -28.71
CA SER A 522 12.60 -23.17 -28.85
C SER A 522 13.75 -24.09 -28.45
N HIS A 523 13.47 -25.08 -27.60
CA HIS A 523 14.47 -26.06 -27.16
C HIS A 523 14.83 -27.09 -28.25
N GLN A 524 13.96 -27.30 -29.25
CA GLN A 524 14.13 -28.36 -30.25
C GLN A 524 15.08 -27.98 -31.39
N ASP A 525 15.10 -26.70 -31.79
CA ASP A 525 15.83 -26.20 -32.97
C ASP A 525 16.72 -24.98 -32.66
N GLY A 526 16.68 -24.44 -31.43
CA GLY A 526 17.44 -23.26 -31.02
C GLY A 526 17.05 -21.97 -31.76
N SER A 527 15.97 -21.99 -32.54
CA SER A 527 15.57 -20.84 -33.34
C SER A 527 14.95 -19.75 -32.48
N HIS A 528 15.33 -18.50 -32.76
CA HIS A 528 14.70 -17.32 -32.19
C HIS A 528 13.54 -16.96 -33.12
N GLY A 529 12.33 -16.75 -32.58
CA GLY A 529 11.24 -16.44 -33.51
C GLY A 529 9.97 -15.87 -32.93
N ARG A 530 9.68 -16.05 -31.63
CA ARG A 530 8.41 -15.62 -31.06
C ARG A 530 8.58 -14.57 -29.99
N VAL A 531 7.75 -13.53 -30.06
CA VAL A 531 7.66 -12.48 -29.05
C VAL A 531 6.26 -12.57 -28.47
N VAL A 532 6.16 -12.70 -27.15
CA VAL A 532 4.89 -12.67 -26.42
C VAL A 532 4.83 -11.38 -25.62
N THR A 533 3.74 -10.63 -25.73
CA THR A 533 3.54 -9.42 -24.92
C THR A 533 2.21 -9.51 -24.19
N PHE A 534 2.26 -9.35 -22.86
CA PHE A 534 1.09 -9.28 -22.01
C PHE A 534 0.77 -7.81 -21.71
N TYR A 535 -0.35 -7.33 -22.25
CA TYR A 535 -0.82 -5.96 -22.04
C TYR A 535 -1.95 -5.92 -21.01
N PRO A 536 -1.78 -5.20 -19.89
CA PRO A 536 -2.83 -5.08 -18.89
C PRO A 536 -3.98 -4.21 -19.40
N ARG A 537 -5.21 -4.56 -19.06
CA ARG A 537 -6.38 -3.73 -19.31
C ARG A 537 -7.44 -3.92 -18.23
N TYR A 538 -8.43 -3.03 -18.22
CA TYR A 538 -9.63 -3.26 -17.42
C TYR A 538 -10.28 -4.59 -17.81
N PRO A 539 -10.66 -5.43 -16.82
CA PRO A 539 -11.39 -6.65 -17.07
C PRO A 539 -12.65 -6.38 -17.90
N THR A 540 -12.85 -7.17 -18.95
CA THR A 540 -14.07 -7.08 -19.77
C THR A 540 -15.29 -7.69 -19.08
N SER A 541 -15.09 -8.27 -17.89
CA SER A 541 -16.13 -8.80 -17.01
C SER A 541 -15.81 -8.44 -15.56
N PRO A 542 -16.80 -8.00 -14.75
CA PRO A 542 -16.58 -7.58 -13.36
C PRO A 542 -16.22 -8.73 -12.40
N TYR A 543 -16.28 -9.99 -12.86
CA TYR A 543 -15.93 -11.18 -12.07
C TYR A 543 -14.43 -11.47 -12.00
N TYR A 544 -13.62 -10.79 -12.80
CA TYR A 544 -12.18 -10.97 -12.81
C TYR A 544 -11.50 -9.76 -12.18
N GLU A 545 -10.48 -10.00 -11.38
CA GLU A 545 -9.67 -8.95 -10.76
C GLU A 545 -8.78 -8.26 -11.79
N LYS A 546 -8.20 -9.04 -12.70
CA LYS A 546 -7.25 -8.56 -13.71
C LYS A 546 -7.44 -9.28 -15.03
N GLU A 547 -7.12 -8.58 -16.12
CA GLU A 547 -7.18 -9.11 -17.46
C GLU A 547 -6.03 -8.59 -18.31
N TYR A 548 -5.31 -9.51 -18.97
CA TYR A 548 -4.26 -9.19 -19.92
C TYR A 548 -4.68 -9.64 -21.32
N LEU A 549 -4.52 -8.76 -22.31
CA LEU A 549 -4.47 -9.19 -23.70
C LEU A 549 -3.05 -9.66 -24.00
N CYS A 550 -2.91 -10.93 -24.38
CA CYS A 550 -1.63 -11.54 -24.72
C CYS A 550 -1.54 -11.65 -26.25
N GLU A 551 -0.54 -10.99 -26.85
CA GLU A 551 -0.26 -11.06 -28.28
C GLU A 551 1.05 -11.82 -28.51
N GLU A 552 1.00 -12.86 -29.34
CA GLU A 552 2.16 -13.65 -29.77
C GLU A 552 2.46 -13.39 -31.25
N CYS A 553 3.64 -12.83 -31.54
CA CYS A 553 4.11 -12.53 -32.89
C CYS A 553 5.26 -13.47 -33.26
N GLY A 554 5.17 -14.16 -34.40
CA GLY A 554 6.24 -14.99 -34.96
C GLY A 554 6.92 -14.36 -36.17
N LYS A 555 8.25 -14.51 -36.32
CA LYS A 555 8.93 -14.37 -37.63
C LYS A 555 8.88 -15.73 -38.35
N GLN A 556 8.44 -15.74 -39.61
CA GLN A 556 8.53 -16.93 -40.47
C GLN A 556 9.98 -17.06 -40.97
N PRO A 557 10.65 -18.23 -40.84
CA PRO A 557 12.09 -18.36 -41.14
C PRO A 557 12.48 -18.07 -42.59
N ASP A 558 11.58 -18.23 -43.56
CA ASP A 558 11.96 -18.35 -44.97
C ASP A 558 11.45 -17.24 -45.92
N ASN A 559 10.90 -16.13 -45.42
CA ASN A 559 10.44 -15.06 -46.32
C ASN A 559 10.52 -13.64 -45.72
N PRO A 560 11.54 -12.83 -46.05
CA PRO A 560 11.70 -11.47 -45.52
C PRO A 560 10.68 -10.46 -46.07
N ILE A 561 9.77 -10.87 -46.98
CA ILE A 561 8.75 -10.02 -47.61
C ILE A 561 7.32 -10.41 -47.16
N ALA A 562 7.14 -11.47 -46.37
CA ALA A 562 5.81 -11.87 -45.90
C ALA A 562 5.28 -10.90 -44.82
N THR A 563 4.39 -9.99 -45.21
CA THR A 563 3.73 -8.98 -44.36
C THR A 563 2.60 -9.52 -43.47
N SER A 564 2.45 -10.83 -43.30
CA SER A 564 1.43 -11.41 -42.41
C SER A 564 2.06 -12.23 -41.30
N SER A 565 2.44 -11.58 -40.20
CA SER A 565 2.65 -12.26 -38.92
C SER A 565 1.31 -12.81 -38.45
N SER A 566 1.15 -14.13 -38.35
CA SER A 566 -0.02 -14.70 -37.65
C SER A 566 0.09 -14.32 -36.17
N SER A 567 -0.56 -13.24 -35.76
CA SER A 567 -0.64 -12.82 -34.36
C SER A 567 -1.70 -13.68 -33.68
N ILE A 568 -1.27 -14.68 -32.89
CA ILE A 568 -2.21 -15.37 -32.02
C ILE A 568 -2.47 -14.44 -30.85
N SER A 569 -3.74 -14.17 -30.56
CA SER A 569 -4.12 -13.37 -29.41
C SER A 569 -4.96 -14.21 -28.45
N THR A 570 -4.62 -14.16 -27.17
CA THR A 570 -5.38 -14.79 -26.08
C THR A 570 -5.69 -13.75 -25.02
N VAL A 571 -6.74 -13.98 -24.23
CA VAL A 571 -7.04 -13.17 -23.04
C VAL A 571 -6.75 -14.00 -21.81
N TRP A 572 -5.87 -13.50 -20.96
CA TRP A 572 -5.56 -14.10 -19.67
C TRP A 572 -6.32 -13.35 -18.58
N ARG A 573 -6.97 -14.08 -17.68
CA ARG A 573 -7.79 -13.50 -16.60
C ARG A 573 -7.39 -14.06 -15.25
N LEU A 574 -7.33 -13.20 -14.26
CA LEU A 574 -7.17 -13.55 -12.84
C LEU A 574 -8.53 -13.47 -12.15
N ALA A 575 -9.03 -14.61 -11.66
CA ALA A 575 -10.26 -14.65 -10.86
C ALA A 575 -10.00 -14.17 -9.41
N ASP A 576 -11.04 -13.74 -8.72
CA ASP A 576 -10.99 -13.32 -7.31
C ASP A 576 -11.12 -14.48 -6.32
N GLY A 577 -11.32 -15.72 -6.82
CA GLY A 577 -11.54 -16.92 -6.03
C GLY A 577 -12.98 -17.14 -5.56
N SER A 578 -13.92 -16.22 -5.89
CA SER A 578 -15.32 -16.32 -5.48
C SER A 578 -16.12 -17.38 -6.25
N ARG A 579 -15.59 -17.84 -7.39
CA ARG A 579 -16.21 -18.83 -8.29
C ARG A 579 -15.31 -20.03 -8.45
N ARG A 580 -15.89 -21.14 -8.95
CA ARG A 580 -15.17 -22.36 -9.34
C ARG A 580 -14.32 -22.21 -10.61
N ASP A 581 -14.16 -20.99 -11.11
CA ASP A 581 -13.26 -20.69 -12.24
C ASP A 581 -11.81 -20.96 -11.83
N PRO A 582 -10.94 -21.37 -12.76
CA PRO A 582 -9.51 -21.44 -12.47
C PRO A 582 -8.99 -20.05 -12.11
N LEU A 583 -8.11 -19.97 -11.11
CA LEU A 583 -7.55 -18.70 -10.65
C LEU A 583 -6.88 -17.92 -11.79
N ILE A 584 -6.17 -18.61 -12.68
CA ILE A 584 -5.66 -18.06 -13.94
C ILE A 584 -6.35 -18.78 -15.09
N GLY A 585 -7.21 -18.08 -15.82
CA GLY A 585 -7.93 -18.61 -16.99
C GLY A 585 -7.39 -18.02 -18.29
N VAL A 586 -7.28 -18.85 -19.33
CA VAL A 586 -6.88 -18.46 -20.68
C VAL A 586 -8.06 -18.62 -21.64
N TRP A 587 -8.30 -17.58 -22.43
CA TRP A 587 -9.46 -17.45 -23.30
C TRP A 587 -9.03 -17.11 -24.72
N GLY A 588 -9.79 -17.59 -25.70
CA GLY A 588 -9.71 -17.15 -27.09
C GLY A 588 -10.22 -15.72 -27.21
N VAL A 589 -9.70 -15.01 -28.21
CA VAL A 589 -10.07 -13.63 -28.51
C VAL A 589 -11.18 -13.61 -29.56
N GLY A 590 -12.32 -13.02 -29.21
CA GLY A 590 -13.45 -12.84 -30.11
C GLY A 590 -13.44 -11.47 -30.81
N LYS A 591 -14.63 -11.04 -31.24
CA LYS A 591 -14.83 -9.69 -31.77
C LYS A 591 -14.37 -8.65 -30.75
N ASN A 592 -13.87 -7.53 -31.24
CA ASN A 592 -13.46 -6.40 -30.40
C ASN A 592 -12.36 -6.74 -29.37
N ARG A 593 -11.50 -7.72 -29.66
CA ARG A 593 -10.41 -8.14 -28.76
C ARG A 593 -10.91 -8.60 -27.36
N ALA A 594 -12.19 -8.88 -27.19
CA ALA A 594 -12.76 -9.35 -25.93
C ALA A 594 -12.47 -10.85 -25.73
N ALA A 595 -12.50 -11.31 -24.48
CA ALA A 595 -12.46 -12.75 -24.23
C ALA A 595 -13.78 -13.38 -24.69
N ASP A 596 -13.71 -14.50 -25.38
CA ASP A 596 -14.86 -15.13 -26.02
C ASP A 596 -15.04 -16.59 -25.57
N THR A 597 -14.12 -17.47 -25.98
CA THR A 597 -14.18 -18.90 -25.66
C THR A 597 -13.17 -19.26 -24.58
N PHE A 598 -13.59 -19.93 -23.50
CA PHE A 598 -12.66 -20.46 -22.51
C PHE A 598 -11.81 -21.58 -23.13
N LEU A 599 -10.48 -21.50 -22.99
CA LEU A 599 -9.57 -22.50 -23.53
C LEU A 599 -9.12 -23.48 -22.45
N TYR A 600 -8.56 -22.96 -21.36
CA TYR A 600 -8.07 -23.75 -20.23
C TYR A 600 -7.72 -22.86 -19.02
N GLY A 601 -7.63 -23.48 -17.85
CA GLY A 601 -7.08 -22.91 -16.63
C GLY A 601 -5.64 -23.33 -16.39
N VAL A 602 -4.84 -22.46 -15.77
CA VAL A 602 -3.48 -22.76 -15.32
C VAL A 602 -3.53 -23.10 -13.82
N ARG A 603 -3.42 -24.40 -13.51
CA ARG A 603 -3.44 -24.92 -12.14
C ARG A 603 -2.04 -25.04 -11.58
N ILE A 604 -1.80 -24.38 -10.45
CA ILE A 604 -0.51 -24.42 -9.74
C ILE A 604 -0.40 -25.75 -9.00
N MET A 605 0.76 -26.41 -9.13
CA MET A 605 1.01 -27.75 -8.59
C MET A 605 1.95 -27.70 -7.39
N ASP A 606 3.15 -27.13 -7.58
CA ASP A 606 4.18 -27.05 -6.54
C ASP A 606 4.99 -25.76 -6.62
N ILE A 607 5.72 -25.48 -5.54
CA ILE A 607 6.70 -24.41 -5.43
C ILE A 607 7.98 -25.06 -4.89
N GLN A 608 9.11 -24.81 -5.54
CA GLN A 608 10.42 -25.35 -5.14
C GLN A 608 11.49 -24.26 -5.14
N VAL A 609 12.42 -24.34 -4.20
CA VAL A 609 13.61 -23.47 -4.17
C VAL A 609 14.72 -24.09 -5.04
N SER A 610 15.31 -23.29 -5.94
CA SER A 610 16.44 -23.72 -6.77
C SER A 610 17.78 -23.50 -6.06
N GLY A 611 18.55 -24.58 -5.91
CA GLY A 611 19.74 -24.65 -5.03
C GLY A 611 20.99 -23.85 -5.44
N SER A 612 21.03 -23.15 -6.58
CA SER A 612 22.23 -22.38 -6.99
C SER A 612 22.03 -20.86 -7.10
N GLU A 613 20.78 -20.38 -7.23
CA GLU A 613 20.49 -18.94 -7.42
C GLU A 613 19.39 -18.40 -6.49
N GLY A 614 18.87 -19.20 -5.55
CA GLY A 614 17.79 -18.78 -4.65
C GLY A 614 16.48 -18.44 -5.36
N CYS A 615 16.32 -18.88 -6.62
CA CYS A 615 15.12 -18.67 -7.40
C CYS A 615 14.00 -19.63 -6.96
N LEU A 616 12.75 -19.19 -7.09
CA LEU A 616 11.57 -20.01 -6.86
C LEU A 616 11.11 -20.58 -8.21
N LEU A 617 10.99 -21.90 -8.31
CA LEU A 617 10.33 -22.57 -9.42
C LEU A 617 8.90 -22.86 -9.03
N ILE A 618 7.95 -22.30 -9.77
CA ILE A 618 6.54 -22.61 -9.60
C ILE A 618 6.11 -23.46 -10.80
N ARG A 619 5.74 -24.71 -10.55
CA ARG A 619 5.20 -25.59 -11.60
C ARG A 619 3.70 -25.49 -11.64
N ALA A 620 3.16 -25.37 -12.85
CA ALA A 620 1.75 -25.39 -13.11
C ALA A 620 1.42 -26.29 -14.29
N ARG A 621 0.15 -26.68 -14.40
CA ARG A 621 -0.37 -27.51 -15.48
C ARG A 621 -1.65 -26.92 -16.02
N SER A 622 -1.85 -27.00 -17.32
CA SER A 622 -3.17 -26.76 -17.89
C SER A 622 -4.16 -27.81 -17.36
N ASP A 623 -5.38 -27.39 -17.03
CA ASP A 623 -6.50 -28.32 -16.77
C ASP A 623 -6.97 -29.07 -18.02
N SER A 624 -6.48 -28.68 -19.20
CA SER A 624 -6.66 -29.38 -20.46
C SER A 624 -5.40 -30.16 -20.85
N HIS A 625 -5.58 -31.40 -21.29
CA HIS A 625 -4.49 -32.27 -21.73
C HIS A 625 -3.73 -31.75 -22.96
N VAL A 626 -4.30 -30.79 -23.68
CA VAL A 626 -3.77 -30.25 -24.95
C VAL A 626 -2.72 -29.16 -24.73
N TYR A 627 -2.83 -28.36 -23.65
CA TYR A 627 -2.08 -27.10 -23.51
C TYR A 627 -0.86 -27.16 -22.58
N GLY A 628 -0.46 -28.37 -22.14
CA GLY A 628 0.87 -28.62 -21.56
C GLY A 628 1.08 -28.21 -20.09
N SER A 629 2.35 -28.21 -19.68
CA SER A 629 2.85 -27.76 -18.37
C SER A 629 3.58 -26.42 -18.47
N TYR A 630 3.56 -25.67 -17.37
CA TYR A 630 4.23 -24.39 -17.22
C TYR A 630 5.24 -24.48 -16.08
N THR A 631 6.38 -23.81 -16.27
CA THR A 631 7.35 -23.57 -15.21
C THR A 631 7.64 -22.08 -15.16
N PHE A 632 7.36 -21.43 -14.03
CA PHE A 632 7.70 -20.03 -13.81
C PHE A 632 8.92 -19.96 -12.89
N THR A 633 10.01 -19.34 -13.36
CA THR A 633 11.21 -19.09 -12.54
C THR A 633 11.16 -17.66 -12.04
N LEU A 634 11.05 -17.51 -10.71
CA LEU A 634 10.98 -16.22 -10.04
C LEU A 634 12.27 -15.95 -9.27
N ARG A 635 12.71 -14.69 -9.29
CA ARG A 635 13.69 -14.14 -8.35
C ARG A 635 12.97 -13.11 -7.49
N GLY A 636 12.79 -13.42 -6.20
CA GLY A 636 11.89 -12.68 -5.33
C GLY A 636 10.46 -12.69 -5.87
N VAL A 637 9.92 -11.51 -6.21
CA VAL A 637 8.55 -11.34 -6.74
C VAL A 637 8.49 -11.24 -8.27
N SER A 638 9.63 -11.33 -8.96
CA SER A 638 9.73 -11.07 -10.40
C SER A 638 9.98 -12.36 -11.18
N ILE A 639 9.20 -12.63 -12.23
CA ILE A 639 9.50 -13.72 -13.17
C ILE A 639 10.69 -13.30 -14.02
N VAL A 640 11.76 -14.11 -13.99
CA VAL A 640 12.96 -13.93 -14.82
C VAL A 640 12.88 -14.75 -16.11
N ALA A 641 12.21 -15.91 -16.05
CA ALA A 641 11.91 -16.75 -17.19
C ALA A 641 10.66 -17.58 -16.92
N TRP A 642 9.96 -17.98 -17.98
CA TRP A 642 8.91 -18.98 -17.90
C TRP A 642 8.95 -19.92 -19.09
N GLU A 643 8.53 -21.15 -18.90
CA GLU A 643 8.57 -22.21 -19.89
C GLU A 643 7.19 -22.80 -20.07
N VAL A 644 6.85 -23.16 -21.31
CA VAL A 644 5.66 -23.93 -21.64
C VAL A 644 6.08 -25.17 -22.42
N THR A 645 5.64 -26.33 -21.96
CA THR A 645 5.95 -27.62 -22.56
C THR A 645 4.66 -28.37 -22.89
N THR A 646 4.43 -28.62 -24.17
CA THR A 646 3.33 -29.43 -24.71
C THR A 646 3.86 -30.78 -25.20
N SER A 647 2.99 -31.65 -25.70
CA SER A 647 3.41 -32.88 -26.38
C SER A 647 4.21 -32.61 -27.67
N GLU A 648 4.06 -31.42 -28.25
CA GLU A 648 4.62 -31.09 -29.56
C GLU A 648 5.88 -30.22 -29.45
N TYR A 649 5.98 -29.34 -28.46
CA TYR A 649 7.09 -28.41 -28.33
C TYR A 649 7.39 -28.02 -26.88
N SER A 650 8.62 -27.57 -26.64
CA SER A 650 9.02 -26.89 -25.40
C SER A 650 9.64 -25.54 -25.74
N ARG A 651 9.13 -24.48 -25.11
CA ARG A 651 9.58 -23.10 -25.33
C ARG A 651 9.85 -22.39 -24.03
N LYS A 652 10.98 -21.71 -23.99
CA LYS A 652 11.40 -20.85 -22.88
C LYS A 652 11.24 -19.40 -23.27
N PHE A 653 10.72 -18.60 -22.36
CA PHE A 653 10.52 -17.17 -22.52
C PHE A 653 11.36 -16.43 -21.48
N THR A 654 12.16 -15.48 -21.93
CA THR A 654 12.93 -14.59 -21.05
C THR A 654 12.59 -13.14 -21.34
N ARG A 655 12.78 -12.25 -20.36
CA ARG A 655 12.56 -10.82 -20.58
C ARG A 655 13.61 -10.26 -21.53
N THR A 656 13.21 -9.36 -22.43
CA THR A 656 14.15 -8.52 -23.15
C THR A 656 14.91 -7.65 -22.14
N ARG A 657 16.24 -7.79 -22.06
CA ARG A 657 17.06 -6.77 -21.37
C ARG A 657 16.90 -5.47 -22.16
N LYS A 658 16.56 -4.38 -21.45
CA LYS A 658 16.57 -3.03 -22.03
C LYS A 658 18.00 -2.61 -22.34
#